data_AF-A0AAN1XVZ7-F1
#
_entry.id   AF-A0AAN1XVZ7-F1
#
_cell.length_a   1.000
_cell.length_b   1.000
_cell.length_c   1.000
_cell.angle_alpha   90.00
_cell.angle_beta   90.00
_cell.angle_gamma   90.00
#
_symmetry.space_group_name_H-M   'P 1'
#
loop_
_entity.id
_entity.type
_entity.pdbx_description
1 polymer ?
#
loop_
_entity_poly.entity_id
_entity_poly.type
_entity_poly.pdbx_seq_one_letter_code
_entity_poly.pdbx_strand_id
1 'polypeptide(L)'
;MHAVEIVPRAGHPGDVVSIRFRARNHGRTPTPAASVRFVCDDALVPLGALSVDIEPASPGTDLVASLEVRLPGGFDDGTRFCARAVLALPDRTLETNAATIVLRCRPLLSGDASGATVEPLGTDGVRVSVAVTNEGDGPAHDVTLRIGAPAGTRARAGSEETVRVERLDPGGTLHAALEATIVEAVDELRAADVRVRTGDGEEHAVPARNAVVPEAALAARVQVRPGRRRSDVLVTLANDGWADATDVPVRMAIPAPLRIVDGSLAIDGMPLSRVRRKPPAGAVARVDGVGAAPALVIARVPARAACALTFAVDVPCDGVTYTAAIDAGGTALEAPLVAHALRDVRMRIVSGPGEAAPGATATFVVELVNLGDRTESLRVHATGDDASPQPAAVDLAAGTIARVALSQRVPDEAAGTLRRFAFAACDDDGDVAYAERYLIVGSPACTERSPRDAAPDDAPAVRVTVDAPAQVTAGAPFAVVASINVVTDAETLLVRAALDGARYVGGSTTVDRRGLFDRANGAPLEDGVVLRDVRGGTRVRVGWSAIADAQLGIDLLASCEVTADAHPSELAARRVAVIDCDPFAVRAADAAYAIDAPVLPICTTLDEIAAAATEATVPVPQEPEPVSATMPLTTTMHPRATLVLDDIDVLPLAVDKTNGARADRPFGAALALGADRIDAIACMLHTADGAGLATYLTALRVLVPDEPSPALEAGDVAAAAAYAAFRCAQTDVLDRLFVKLRIPGFAVTAADVEDATLRDAIAAFYTALISTRDARVTSASGRTAASDAAAIVPVNDARALLASLHDSPLGAPDALRAQTALIARRCDDDARVGAALDGYAAALDATLLRYAGAPLELFDCALAAPAGEALDEARRALLTACEASARVAEAAQ
;
A
#
# COMPACT_ATOMS: atom_id res chain seq x y z
N MET A 1 -66.38 69.46 -6.54
CA MET A 1 -65.87 68.08 -6.41
C MET A 1 -65.03 68.05 -5.15
N HIS A 2 -65.29 67.11 -4.24
CA HIS A 2 -64.52 66.93 -3.01
C HIS A 2 -63.67 65.67 -3.18
N ALA A 3 -62.36 65.81 -3.03
CA ALA A 3 -61.43 64.69 -3.19
C ALA A 3 -60.57 64.55 -1.94
N VAL A 4 -60.54 63.35 -1.37
CA VAL A 4 -59.48 62.92 -0.46
C VAL A 4 -58.37 62.31 -1.28
N GLU A 5 -57.16 62.80 -1.05
CA GLU A 5 -55.92 62.35 -1.65
C GLU A 5 -54.99 61.82 -0.54
N ILE A 6 -54.25 60.77 -0.85
CA ILE A 6 -53.26 60.16 0.05
C ILE A 6 -51.89 60.30 -0.60
N VAL A 7 -50.92 60.81 0.14
CA VAL A 7 -49.54 61.01 -0.31
C VAL A 7 -48.56 60.52 0.76
N PRO A 8 -47.76 59.46 0.51
CA PRO A 8 -47.82 58.52 -0.61
C PRO A 8 -48.96 57.48 -0.47
N ARG A 9 -49.45 56.91 -1.58
CA ARG A 9 -50.54 55.90 -1.59
C ARG A 9 -50.13 54.51 -1.08
N ALA A 10 -48.83 54.29 -0.93
CA ALA A 10 -48.27 53.09 -0.36
C ALA A 10 -47.08 53.49 0.53
N GLY A 11 -46.86 52.74 1.60
CA GLY A 11 -45.76 52.96 2.53
C GLY A 11 -45.47 51.72 3.35
N HIS A 12 -44.33 51.74 4.03
CA HIS A 12 -43.87 50.69 4.92
C HIS A 12 -44.37 50.89 6.35
N PRO A 13 -44.42 49.85 7.18
CA PRO A 13 -44.64 49.97 8.62
C PRO A 13 -43.77 51.07 9.24
N GLY A 14 -44.39 51.95 10.03
CA GLY A 14 -43.70 53.11 10.63
C GLY A 14 -43.66 54.36 9.76
N ASP A 15 -43.87 54.26 8.44
CA ASP A 15 -43.96 55.42 7.56
C ASP A 15 -45.12 56.33 7.96
N VAL A 16 -44.93 57.63 7.72
CA VAL A 16 -45.97 58.64 7.91
C VAL A 16 -46.57 58.99 6.55
N VAL A 17 -47.89 58.85 6.44
CA VAL A 17 -48.66 59.15 5.24
C VAL A 17 -49.58 60.34 5.50
N SER A 18 -49.66 61.27 4.54
CA SER A 18 -50.54 62.43 4.62
C SER A 18 -51.86 62.17 3.89
N ILE A 19 -52.97 62.30 4.62
CA ILE A 19 -54.34 62.26 4.10
C ILE A 19 -54.80 63.70 3.93
N ARG A 20 -55.00 64.14 2.69
CA ARG A 20 -55.37 65.52 2.35
C ARG A 20 -56.79 65.58 1.80
N PHE A 21 -57.64 66.31 2.50
CA PHE A 21 -58.94 66.73 1.98
C PHE A 21 -58.77 68.00 1.14
N ARG A 22 -59.35 68.00 -0.06
CA ARG A 22 -59.43 69.21 -0.91
C ARG A 22 -60.84 69.38 -1.47
N ALA A 23 -61.38 70.56 -1.30
CA ALA A 23 -62.69 70.95 -1.83
C ALA A 23 -62.66 72.37 -2.36
N ARG A 24 -63.15 72.60 -3.58
CA ARG A 24 -63.25 73.96 -4.14
C ARG A 24 -64.63 74.56 -3.91
N ASN A 25 -64.69 75.79 -3.40
CA ASN A 25 -65.95 76.52 -3.32
C ASN A 25 -66.37 77.01 -4.72
N HIS A 26 -67.37 76.37 -5.32
CA HIS A 26 -67.96 76.82 -6.60
C HIS A 26 -69.19 77.73 -6.41
N GLY A 27 -69.54 78.06 -5.16
CA GLY A 27 -70.64 78.96 -4.84
C GLY A 27 -70.34 80.41 -5.19
N ARG A 28 -71.37 81.26 -5.15
CA ARG A 28 -71.26 82.72 -5.38
C ARG A 28 -70.95 83.51 -4.10
N THR A 29 -70.95 82.85 -2.94
CA THR A 29 -70.69 83.44 -1.62
C THR A 29 -69.61 82.63 -0.88
N PRO A 30 -68.92 83.22 0.12
CA PRO A 30 -68.03 82.47 0.98
C PRO A 30 -68.73 81.28 1.64
N THR A 31 -68.01 80.19 1.90
CA THR A 31 -68.56 79.06 2.65
C THR A 31 -68.80 79.47 4.11
N PRO A 32 -69.78 78.89 4.82
CA PRO A 32 -69.84 79.03 6.27
C PRO A 32 -68.61 78.38 6.91
N ALA A 33 -68.37 78.71 8.19
CA ALA A 33 -67.40 77.97 8.99
C ALA A 33 -67.78 76.47 8.98
N ALA A 34 -66.78 75.63 8.79
CA ALA A 34 -66.95 74.19 8.61
C ALA A 34 -65.88 73.45 9.40
N SER A 35 -66.09 72.16 9.62
CA SER A 35 -65.02 71.27 10.10
C SER A 35 -64.90 70.05 9.21
N VAL A 36 -63.68 69.56 9.04
CA VAL A 36 -63.41 68.30 8.36
C VAL A 36 -63.05 67.25 9.39
N ARG A 37 -63.86 66.20 9.45
CA ARG A 37 -63.60 65.02 10.25
C ARG A 37 -63.03 63.92 9.38
N PHE A 38 -61.79 63.52 9.65
CA PHE A 38 -61.18 62.34 9.06
C PHE A 38 -61.69 61.08 9.78
N VAL A 39 -62.06 60.08 8.98
CA VAL A 39 -62.44 58.74 9.43
C VAL A 39 -61.47 57.77 8.79
N CYS A 40 -60.64 57.15 9.62
CA CYS A 40 -59.60 56.21 9.21
C CYS A 40 -59.91 54.83 9.84
N ASP A 41 -59.36 53.77 9.26
CA ASP A 41 -59.35 52.46 9.92
C ASP A 41 -58.65 52.52 11.28
N ASP A 42 -59.15 51.76 12.25
CA ASP A 42 -58.68 51.77 13.66
C ASP A 42 -57.19 51.40 13.82
N ALA A 43 -56.62 50.70 12.84
CA ALA A 43 -55.22 50.31 12.84
C ALA A 43 -54.26 51.46 12.49
N LEU A 44 -54.75 52.53 11.84
CA LEU A 44 -53.93 53.70 11.53
C LEU A 44 -53.79 54.58 12.78
N VAL A 45 -52.55 54.96 13.11
CA VAL A 45 -52.29 55.81 14.28
C VAL A 45 -52.27 57.28 13.84
N PRO A 46 -53.30 58.09 14.15
CA PRO A 46 -53.31 59.50 13.79
C PRO A 46 -52.26 60.28 14.60
N LEU A 47 -51.49 61.12 13.91
CA LEU A 47 -50.48 61.99 14.54
C LEU A 47 -51.02 63.41 14.83
N GLY A 48 -52.28 63.67 14.48
CA GLY A 48 -52.95 64.96 14.68
C GLY A 48 -54.44 64.81 15.02
N ALA A 49 -55.13 65.94 15.15
CA ALA A 49 -56.56 65.96 15.44
C ALA A 49 -57.36 65.37 14.26
N LEU A 50 -58.24 64.41 14.56
CA LEU A 50 -59.15 63.82 13.56
C LEU A 50 -60.22 64.81 13.07
N SER A 51 -60.43 65.92 13.77
CA SER A 51 -61.33 67.00 13.37
C SER A 51 -60.53 68.29 13.24
N VAL A 52 -60.59 68.91 12.07
CA VAL A 52 -59.89 70.16 11.76
C VAL A 52 -60.90 71.21 11.35
N ASP A 53 -60.94 72.32 12.08
CA ASP A 53 -61.78 73.46 11.72
C ASP A 53 -61.22 74.16 10.48
N ILE A 54 -62.11 74.49 9.53
CA ILE A 54 -61.75 75.16 8.29
C ILE A 54 -62.40 76.54 8.25
N GLU A 55 -61.57 77.54 8.01
CA GLU A 55 -62.02 78.92 7.83
C GLU A 55 -62.92 79.08 6.59
N PRO A 56 -63.88 80.02 6.62
CA PRO A 56 -64.69 80.40 5.47
C PRO A 56 -63.86 80.65 4.19
N ALA A 57 -64.11 79.87 3.14
CA ALA A 57 -63.41 79.98 1.87
C ALA A 57 -64.20 80.85 0.88
N SER A 58 -63.54 81.86 0.29
CA SER A 58 -64.13 82.70 -0.76
C SER A 58 -64.48 81.91 -2.03
N PRO A 59 -65.44 82.39 -2.85
CA PRO A 59 -65.72 81.79 -4.16
C PRO A 59 -64.45 81.53 -4.98
N GLY A 60 -64.29 80.32 -5.50
CA GLY A 60 -63.15 79.88 -6.30
C GLY A 60 -61.93 79.39 -5.50
N THR A 61 -61.89 79.56 -4.18
CA THR A 61 -60.77 79.11 -3.33
C THR A 61 -60.95 77.65 -2.87
N ASP A 62 -59.83 77.00 -2.56
CA ASP A 62 -59.80 75.61 -2.08
C ASP A 62 -59.80 75.58 -0.55
N LEU A 63 -60.73 74.81 0.01
CA LEU A 63 -60.71 74.34 1.39
C LEU A 63 -59.75 73.15 1.46
N VAL A 64 -58.76 73.24 2.33
CA VAL A 64 -57.75 72.19 2.51
C VAL A 64 -57.66 71.85 3.99
N ALA A 65 -57.69 70.55 4.30
CA ALA A 65 -57.30 70.01 5.59
C ALA A 65 -56.41 68.80 5.37
N SER A 66 -55.49 68.53 6.30
CA SER A 66 -54.60 67.37 6.24
C SER A 66 -54.51 66.69 7.59
N LEU A 67 -54.40 65.37 7.56
CA LEU A 67 -54.09 64.52 8.70
C LEU A 67 -52.89 63.65 8.35
N GLU A 68 -51.89 63.61 9.21
CA GLU A 68 -50.81 62.64 9.12
C GLU A 68 -51.17 61.40 9.94
N VAL A 69 -50.95 60.23 9.37
CA VAL A 69 -51.14 58.93 10.03
C VAL A 69 -49.87 58.11 9.92
N ARG A 70 -49.53 57.38 10.98
CA ARG A 70 -48.44 56.39 10.96
C ARG A 70 -49.00 55.02 10.60
N LEU A 71 -48.33 54.35 9.66
CA LEU A 71 -48.70 53.00 9.25
C LEU A 71 -48.31 51.98 10.33
N PRO A 72 -49.19 51.03 10.68
CA PRO A 72 -48.90 50.01 11.69
C PRO A 72 -47.99 48.91 11.15
N GLY A 73 -47.29 48.20 12.05
CA GLY A 73 -46.56 46.96 11.75
C GLY A 73 -47.36 45.70 12.05
N GLY A 74 -46.84 44.55 11.62
CA GLY A 74 -47.43 43.22 11.89
C GLY A 74 -48.62 42.83 10.99
N PHE A 75 -48.86 43.59 9.91
CA PHE A 75 -49.88 43.28 8.91
C PHE A 75 -49.23 42.72 7.62
N ASP A 76 -50.00 41.96 6.85
CA ASP A 76 -49.54 41.34 5.61
C ASP A 76 -49.28 42.37 4.51
N ASP A 77 -48.34 42.06 3.60
CA ASP A 77 -48.12 42.89 2.40
C ASP A 77 -49.40 43.05 1.59
N GLY A 78 -49.65 44.27 1.13
CA GLY A 78 -50.84 44.60 0.35
C GLY A 78 -52.09 44.83 1.20
N THR A 79 -52.00 44.78 2.54
CA THR A 79 -53.09 45.20 3.44
C THR A 79 -53.55 46.61 3.07
N ARG A 80 -54.87 46.78 2.93
CA ARG A 80 -55.47 48.03 2.46
C ARG A 80 -56.15 48.73 3.62
N PHE A 81 -55.67 49.93 3.94
CA PHE A 81 -56.34 50.81 4.89
C PHE A 81 -57.18 51.85 4.15
N CYS A 82 -58.37 52.10 4.65
CA CYS A 82 -59.28 53.09 4.10
C CYS A 82 -59.27 54.36 4.95
N ALA A 83 -59.22 55.50 4.26
CA ALA A 83 -59.42 56.81 4.85
C ALA A 83 -60.45 57.60 4.06
N ARG A 84 -61.36 58.28 4.76
CA ARG A 84 -62.32 59.22 4.18
C ARG A 84 -62.39 60.48 5.02
N ALA A 85 -62.92 61.54 4.44
CA ALA A 85 -63.19 62.79 5.14
C ALA A 85 -64.69 63.10 5.07
N VAL A 86 -65.20 63.70 6.13
CA VAL A 86 -66.57 64.21 6.21
C VAL A 86 -66.48 65.70 6.47
N LEU A 87 -66.94 66.51 5.50
CA LEU A 87 -67.08 67.94 5.67
C LEU A 87 -68.40 68.23 6.38
N ALA A 88 -68.34 68.71 7.63
CA ALA A 88 -69.48 69.13 8.42
C ALA A 88 -69.71 70.64 8.24
N LEU A 89 -70.87 70.99 7.69
CA LEU A 89 -71.38 72.35 7.59
C LEU A 89 -72.51 72.52 8.63
N PRO A 90 -72.92 73.76 8.98
CA PRO A 90 -73.94 73.99 10.00
C PRO A 90 -75.29 73.30 9.73
N ASP A 91 -75.62 73.08 8.46
CA ASP A 91 -76.92 72.58 7.99
C ASP A 91 -76.85 71.18 7.34
N ARG A 92 -75.66 70.64 7.08
CA ARG A 92 -75.48 69.35 6.39
C ARG A 92 -74.07 68.77 6.54
N THR A 93 -73.95 67.48 6.31
CA THR A 93 -72.67 66.77 6.18
C THR A 93 -72.48 66.27 4.75
N LEU A 94 -71.24 66.38 4.25
CA LEU A 94 -70.84 65.90 2.94
C LEU A 94 -69.71 64.89 3.09
N GLU A 95 -69.96 63.64 2.71
CA GLU A 95 -68.93 62.60 2.66
C GLU A 95 -68.10 62.72 1.38
N THR A 96 -66.78 62.46 1.48
CA THR A 96 -65.89 62.37 0.32
C THR A 96 -65.80 60.95 -0.24
N ASN A 97 -65.03 60.79 -1.33
CA ASN A 97 -64.51 59.48 -1.71
C ASN A 97 -63.69 58.86 -0.56
N ALA A 98 -63.69 57.52 -0.51
CA ALA A 98 -62.70 56.75 0.23
C ALA A 98 -61.40 56.70 -0.59
N ALA A 99 -60.29 56.91 0.08
CA ALA A 99 -58.95 56.74 -0.48
C ALA A 99 -58.28 55.57 0.25
N THR A 100 -57.53 54.75 -0.49
CA THR A 100 -56.89 53.54 0.04
C THR A 100 -55.38 53.76 0.16
N ILE A 101 -54.85 53.45 1.35
CA ILE A 101 -53.42 53.28 1.59
C ILE A 101 -53.11 51.79 1.45
N VAL A 102 -52.09 51.43 0.67
CA VAL A 102 -51.61 50.03 0.57
C VAL A 102 -50.36 49.89 1.42
N LEU A 103 -50.41 49.06 2.45
CA LEU A 103 -49.23 48.73 3.23
C LEU A 103 -48.29 47.86 2.37
N ARG A 104 -47.01 48.24 2.35
CA ARG A 104 -45.96 47.45 1.73
C ARG A 104 -45.05 46.90 2.81
N CYS A 105 -44.97 45.58 2.89
CA CYS A 105 -44.10 44.91 3.86
C CYS A 105 -43.26 43.86 3.15
N ARG A 106 -42.09 43.56 3.68
CA ARG A 106 -41.24 42.47 3.22
C ARG A 106 -40.65 41.73 4.43
N PRO A 107 -40.84 40.42 4.56
CA PRO A 107 -40.09 39.64 5.53
C PRO A 107 -38.61 39.60 5.15
N LEU A 108 -37.72 39.56 6.15
CA LEU A 108 -36.27 39.42 5.94
C LEU A 108 -35.74 38.37 6.90
N LEU A 109 -35.48 37.16 6.38
CA LEU A 109 -35.06 36.00 7.20
C LEU A 109 -33.54 35.74 7.14
N SER A 110 -32.80 36.50 6.35
CA SER A 110 -31.37 36.31 6.07
C SER A 110 -30.49 37.44 6.61
N GLY A 111 -30.98 38.20 7.58
CA GLY A 111 -30.23 39.29 8.19
C GLY A 111 -29.17 38.83 9.20
N ASP A 112 -28.56 39.78 9.89
CA ASP A 112 -27.42 39.56 10.77
C ASP A 112 -27.79 38.83 12.08
N ALA A 113 -29.05 38.87 12.49
CA ALA A 113 -29.57 38.14 13.64
C ALA A 113 -29.90 36.68 13.31
N SER A 114 -29.92 36.30 12.03
CA SER A 114 -30.00 34.90 11.58
C SER A 114 -28.63 34.26 11.49
N GLY A 115 -28.49 33.01 11.94
CA GLY A 115 -27.22 32.30 11.90
C GLY A 115 -27.30 30.85 12.34
N ALA A 116 -26.33 30.06 11.89
CA ALA A 116 -26.13 28.68 12.30
C ALA A 116 -24.77 28.51 13.00
N THR A 117 -24.74 27.81 14.12
CA THR A 117 -23.53 27.45 14.86
C THR A 117 -23.38 25.94 14.95
N VAL A 118 -22.13 25.46 14.99
CA VAL A 118 -21.78 24.06 15.24
C VAL A 118 -21.05 23.98 16.59
N GLU A 119 -21.43 23.02 17.42
CA GLU A 119 -20.82 22.76 18.73
C GLU A 119 -20.47 21.27 18.85
N PRO A 120 -19.32 20.89 19.43
CA PRO A 120 -18.98 19.48 19.65
C PRO A 120 -19.87 18.84 20.74
N LEU A 121 -20.34 17.62 20.49
CA LEU A 121 -21.07 16.75 21.41
C LEU A 121 -20.24 15.48 21.68
N GLY A 122 -19.14 15.63 22.40
CA GLY A 122 -18.19 14.54 22.67
C GLY A 122 -17.17 14.36 21.55
N THR A 123 -16.67 13.14 21.38
CA THR A 123 -15.61 12.82 20.41
C THR A 123 -16.13 12.55 19.00
N ASP A 124 -17.39 12.14 18.85
CA ASP A 124 -17.98 11.72 17.57
C ASP A 124 -19.28 12.45 17.21
N GLY A 125 -19.78 13.32 18.08
CA GLY A 125 -21.02 14.06 17.86
C GLY A 125 -20.78 15.54 17.64
N VAL A 126 -21.68 16.18 16.91
CA VAL A 126 -21.83 17.64 16.85
C VAL A 126 -23.31 18.03 16.95
N ARG A 127 -23.56 19.22 17.48
CA ARG A 127 -24.87 19.89 17.46
C ARG A 127 -24.79 21.09 16.53
N VAL A 128 -25.69 21.14 15.56
CA VAL A 128 -25.96 22.35 14.78
C VAL A 128 -27.11 23.08 15.44
N SER A 129 -26.90 24.32 15.87
CA SER A 129 -27.95 25.20 16.41
C SER A 129 -28.21 26.33 15.44
N VAL A 130 -29.47 26.55 15.11
CA VAL A 130 -29.90 27.57 14.14
C VAL A 130 -30.88 28.51 14.80
N ALA A 131 -30.66 29.81 14.59
CA ALA A 131 -31.61 30.86 14.90
C ALA A 131 -31.93 31.62 13.60
N VAL A 132 -33.21 31.75 13.26
CA VAL A 132 -33.69 32.59 12.15
C VAL A 132 -34.59 33.67 12.71
N THR A 133 -34.19 34.93 12.57
CA THR A 133 -34.96 36.08 13.04
C THR A 133 -35.58 36.80 11.85
N ASN A 134 -36.86 37.15 11.92
CA ASN A 134 -37.48 38.01 10.93
C ASN A 134 -37.13 39.48 11.22
N GLU A 135 -36.10 39.98 10.54
CA GLU A 135 -35.65 41.38 10.63
C GLU A 135 -36.43 42.32 9.70
N GLY A 136 -37.41 41.78 8.97
CA GLY A 136 -38.28 42.54 8.07
C GLY A 136 -39.33 43.35 8.82
N ASP A 137 -40.08 44.13 8.06
CA ASP A 137 -41.19 44.95 8.57
C ASP A 137 -42.55 44.23 8.48
N GLY A 138 -42.63 43.11 7.76
CA GLY A 138 -43.83 42.28 7.60
C GLY A 138 -43.70 40.87 8.17
N PRO A 139 -44.83 40.19 8.47
CA PRO A 139 -44.83 38.80 8.88
C PRO A 139 -44.37 37.89 7.73
N ALA A 140 -43.62 36.84 8.07
CA ALA A 140 -43.29 35.76 7.14
C ALA A 140 -44.28 34.60 7.35
N HIS A 141 -44.85 34.07 6.28
CA HIS A 141 -45.82 32.97 6.32
C HIS A 141 -45.21 31.65 5.84
N ASP A 142 -45.72 30.54 6.36
CA ASP A 142 -45.32 29.17 6.02
C ASP A 142 -43.79 28.95 6.06
N VAL A 143 -43.14 29.56 7.05
CA VAL A 143 -41.69 29.49 7.22
C VAL A 143 -41.28 28.05 7.50
N THR A 144 -40.47 27.51 6.60
CA THR A 144 -39.90 26.17 6.69
C THR A 144 -38.39 26.31 6.81
N LEU A 145 -37.84 25.97 7.97
CA LEU A 145 -36.40 25.89 8.22
C LEU A 145 -35.94 24.45 7.99
N ARG A 146 -34.97 24.26 7.10
CA ARG A 146 -34.30 22.99 6.86
C ARG A 146 -32.85 23.07 7.34
N ILE A 147 -32.46 22.13 8.19
CA ILE A 147 -31.09 21.99 8.71
C ILE A 147 -30.48 20.75 8.07
N GLY A 148 -29.52 20.94 7.17
CA GLY A 148 -28.66 19.86 6.69
C GLY A 148 -27.60 19.48 7.73
N ALA A 149 -27.29 18.20 7.81
CA ALA A 149 -26.10 17.74 8.53
C ALA A 149 -24.84 18.33 7.86
N PRO A 150 -23.85 18.83 8.61
CA PRO A 150 -22.57 19.26 8.05
C PRO A 150 -21.92 18.18 7.19
N ALA A 151 -21.15 18.57 6.17
CA ALA A 151 -20.33 17.64 5.40
C ALA A 151 -19.47 16.77 6.33
N GLY A 152 -19.33 15.48 6.03
CA GLY A 152 -18.64 14.54 6.91
C GLY A 152 -19.48 13.97 8.06
N THR A 153 -20.76 14.36 8.18
CA THR A 153 -21.62 13.94 9.29
C THR A 153 -22.94 13.34 8.81
N ARG A 154 -23.58 12.56 9.68
CA ARG A 154 -24.92 12.00 9.49
C ARG A 154 -25.82 12.41 10.65
N ALA A 155 -27.01 12.93 10.34
CA ALA A 155 -28.01 13.25 11.35
C ALA A 155 -28.33 12.04 12.24
N ARG A 156 -28.42 12.25 13.56
CA ARG A 156 -28.82 11.21 14.51
C ARG A 156 -30.32 10.95 14.40
N ALA A 157 -30.70 9.68 14.48
CA ALA A 157 -32.10 9.26 14.43
C ALA A 157 -32.94 10.00 15.49
N GLY A 158 -34.05 10.59 15.05
CA GLY A 158 -34.95 11.36 15.90
C GLY A 158 -34.64 12.87 15.98
N SER A 159 -33.59 13.36 15.31
CA SER A 159 -33.35 14.80 15.19
C SER A 159 -34.29 15.41 14.13
N GLU A 160 -34.86 16.57 14.42
CA GLU A 160 -35.73 17.28 13.48
C GLU A 160 -34.89 18.06 12.46
N GLU A 161 -34.81 17.56 11.22
CA GLU A 161 -34.15 18.25 10.11
C GLU A 161 -34.99 19.39 9.53
N THR A 162 -36.29 19.43 9.83
CA THR A 162 -37.21 20.42 9.28
C THR A 162 -38.17 20.91 10.35
N VAL A 163 -38.16 22.23 10.59
CA VAL A 163 -39.09 22.90 11.49
C VAL A 163 -39.96 23.84 10.67
N ARG A 164 -41.28 23.80 10.90
CA ARG A 164 -42.25 24.64 10.19
C ARG A 164 -43.03 25.50 11.18
N VAL A 165 -43.18 26.78 10.86
CA VAL A 165 -44.05 27.71 11.57
C VAL A 165 -44.98 28.37 10.56
N GLU A 166 -46.27 28.45 10.91
CA GLU A 166 -47.29 29.05 10.04
C GLU A 166 -47.04 30.54 9.82
N ARG A 167 -46.60 31.25 10.86
CA ARG A 167 -46.36 32.69 10.83
C ARG A 167 -45.23 33.10 11.77
N LEU A 168 -44.31 33.92 11.28
CA LEU A 168 -43.22 34.53 12.05
C LEU A 168 -43.32 36.06 11.95
N ASP A 169 -43.78 36.69 13.03
CA ASP A 169 -43.94 38.15 13.09
C ASP A 169 -42.59 38.90 13.03
N PRO A 170 -42.58 40.19 12.64
CA PRO A 170 -41.39 41.05 12.74
C PRO A 170 -40.76 41.00 14.13
N GLY A 171 -39.44 40.76 14.19
CA GLY A 171 -38.67 40.57 15.43
C GLY A 171 -38.83 39.19 16.08
N GLY A 172 -39.68 38.30 15.54
CA GLY A 172 -39.80 36.91 15.99
C GLY A 172 -38.60 36.08 15.57
N THR A 173 -38.19 35.14 16.43
CA THR A 173 -37.07 34.22 16.18
C THR A 173 -37.54 32.76 16.22
N LEU A 174 -37.14 32.00 15.21
CA LEU A 174 -37.29 30.56 15.12
C LEU A 174 -35.96 29.90 15.53
N HIS A 175 -36.01 29.02 16.54
CA HIS A 175 -34.87 28.22 16.98
C HIS A 175 -35.06 26.75 16.59
N ALA A 176 -33.99 26.12 16.12
CA ALA A 176 -33.96 24.69 15.84
C ALA A 176 -32.55 24.13 16.07
N ALA A 177 -32.45 22.84 16.33
CA ALA A 177 -31.18 22.16 16.51
C ALA A 177 -31.19 20.76 15.89
N LEU A 178 -30.05 20.38 15.33
CA LEU A 178 -29.81 19.06 14.74
C LEU A 178 -28.59 18.45 15.42
N GLU A 179 -28.73 17.23 15.95
CA GLU A 179 -27.56 16.45 16.36
C GLU A 179 -27.11 15.55 15.22
N ALA A 180 -25.81 15.54 14.95
CA ALA A 180 -25.19 14.71 13.94
C ALA A 180 -24.01 13.95 14.53
N THR A 181 -23.72 12.77 13.96
CA THR A 181 -22.53 11.98 14.25
C THR A 181 -21.57 12.14 13.09
N ILE A 182 -20.29 12.39 13.36
CA ILE A 182 -19.24 12.42 12.35
C ILE A 182 -19.08 11.00 11.80
N VAL A 183 -19.07 10.84 10.48
CA VAL A 183 -18.95 9.54 9.81
C VAL A 183 -17.78 9.49 8.83
N GLU A 184 -17.13 10.62 8.59
CA GLU A 184 -16.01 10.81 7.66
C GLU A 184 -14.94 11.69 8.32
N ALA A 185 -13.69 11.54 7.92
CA ALA A 185 -12.62 12.44 8.34
C ALA A 185 -12.83 13.83 7.73
N VAL A 186 -12.76 14.87 8.55
CA VAL A 186 -12.98 16.25 8.11
C VAL A 186 -12.10 17.21 8.91
N ASP A 187 -11.49 18.16 8.22
CA ASP A 187 -10.64 19.18 8.85
C ASP A 187 -11.47 20.20 9.62
N GLU A 188 -12.65 20.53 9.10
CA GLU A 188 -13.50 21.59 9.66
C GLU A 188 -14.99 21.28 9.41
N LEU A 189 -15.79 21.32 10.47
CA LEU A 189 -17.24 21.16 10.43
C LEU A 189 -17.94 22.51 10.41
N ARG A 190 -18.74 22.76 9.37
CA ARG A 190 -19.52 23.98 9.17
C ARG A 190 -20.99 23.68 8.84
N ALA A 191 -21.90 24.50 9.34
CA ALA A 191 -23.33 24.43 9.04
C ALA A 191 -23.67 25.15 7.71
N ALA A 192 -23.14 24.66 6.58
CA ALA A 192 -23.31 25.30 5.26
C ALA A 192 -24.69 25.06 4.61
N ASP A 193 -25.34 23.94 4.96
CA ASP A 193 -26.59 23.47 4.35
C ASP A 193 -27.83 23.83 5.16
N VAL A 194 -27.84 25.02 5.74
CA VAL A 194 -29.01 25.58 6.42
C VAL A 194 -29.76 26.51 5.47
N ARG A 195 -31.04 26.21 5.27
CA ARG A 195 -31.91 26.94 4.34
C ARG A 195 -33.23 27.27 5.01
N VAL A 196 -33.70 28.49 4.84
CA VAL A 196 -35.05 28.90 5.25
C VAL A 196 -35.86 29.26 4.02
N ARG A 197 -37.08 28.74 3.94
CA ARG A 197 -38.01 28.99 2.84
C ARG A 197 -39.32 29.57 3.37
N THR A 198 -39.86 30.57 2.68
CA THR A 198 -41.17 31.18 2.96
C THR A 198 -42.27 30.60 2.07
N GLY A 199 -43.54 30.85 2.40
CA GLY A 199 -44.70 30.35 1.66
C GLY A 199 -44.83 30.84 0.22
N ASP A 200 -44.20 31.96 -0.10
CA ASP A 200 -44.05 32.49 -1.46
C ASP A 200 -43.01 31.73 -2.31
N GLY A 201 -42.27 30.80 -1.69
CA GLY A 201 -41.24 29.98 -2.32
C GLY A 201 -39.85 30.60 -2.33
N GLU A 202 -39.64 31.80 -1.77
CA GLU A 202 -38.30 32.39 -1.64
C GLU A 202 -37.47 31.55 -0.66
N GLU A 203 -36.25 31.19 -1.05
CA GLU A 203 -35.33 30.38 -0.25
C GLU A 203 -34.05 31.16 0.02
N HIS A 204 -33.65 31.21 1.29
CA HIS A 204 -32.47 31.92 1.73
C HIS A 204 -31.50 30.98 2.47
N ALA A 205 -30.21 31.15 2.20
CA ALA A 205 -29.15 30.53 2.99
C ALA A 205 -29.01 31.25 4.34
N VAL A 206 -28.95 30.47 5.42
CA VAL A 206 -28.62 30.99 6.76
C VAL A 206 -27.09 30.92 6.92
N PRO A 207 -26.41 32.03 7.28
CA PRO A 207 -24.95 32.05 7.34
C PRO A 207 -24.42 31.20 8.51
N ALA A 208 -23.38 30.42 8.25
CA ALA A 208 -22.61 29.75 9.30
C ALA A 208 -21.76 30.76 10.08
N ARG A 209 -21.89 30.78 11.41
CA ARG A 209 -21.26 31.77 12.30
C ARG A 209 -19.95 31.30 12.92
N ASN A 210 -19.78 29.99 13.05
CA ASN A 210 -18.54 29.38 13.51
C ASN A 210 -18.29 28.07 12.77
N ALA A 211 -17.15 27.48 13.09
CA ALA A 211 -16.76 26.17 12.64
C ALA A 211 -16.10 25.42 13.79
N VAL A 212 -16.16 24.09 13.74
CA VAL A 212 -15.52 23.22 14.73
C VAL A 212 -14.46 22.38 14.02
N VAL A 213 -13.23 22.43 14.51
CA VAL A 213 -12.15 21.54 14.07
C VAL A 213 -12.21 20.31 14.96
N PRO A 214 -12.48 19.10 14.44
CA PRO A 214 -12.43 17.89 15.25
C PRO A 214 -11.03 17.68 15.82
N GLU A 215 -10.93 17.08 17.00
CA GLU A 215 -9.63 16.76 17.59
C GLU A 215 -9.13 15.39 17.11
N ALA A 216 -7.83 15.28 16.89
CA ALA A 216 -7.16 13.99 16.74
C ALA A 216 -7.11 13.29 18.11
N ALA A 217 -7.33 11.98 18.14
CA ALA A 217 -7.31 11.19 19.38
C ALA A 217 -6.29 10.06 19.25
N LEU A 218 -5.05 10.33 19.68
CA LEU A 218 -3.95 9.39 19.53
C LEU A 218 -3.92 8.37 20.68
N ALA A 219 -3.78 7.10 20.31
CA ALA A 219 -3.53 6.00 21.23
C ALA A 219 -2.32 5.20 20.73
N ALA A 220 -1.33 5.00 21.60
CA ALA A 220 -0.12 4.26 21.26
C ALA A 220 -0.07 2.90 21.97
N ARG A 221 0.48 1.90 21.30
CA ARG A 221 0.76 0.55 21.84
C ARG A 221 2.15 0.12 21.42
N VAL A 222 2.84 -0.63 22.26
CA VAL A 222 4.15 -1.20 21.95
C VAL A 222 4.12 -2.72 22.03
N GLN A 223 4.77 -3.37 21.07
CA GLN A 223 5.04 -4.80 21.05
C GLN A 223 6.54 -4.99 20.87
N VAL A 224 7.11 -5.93 21.63
CA VAL A 224 8.53 -6.30 21.51
C VAL A 224 8.61 -7.77 21.15
N ARG A 225 9.35 -8.07 20.08
CA ARG A 225 9.70 -9.44 19.68
C ARG A 225 11.18 -9.68 20.00
N PRO A 226 11.50 -10.50 21.02
CA PRO A 226 12.88 -10.79 21.35
C PRO A 226 13.49 -11.72 20.29
N GLY A 227 14.66 -11.34 19.79
CA GLY A 227 15.54 -12.17 18.99
C GLY A 227 16.85 -12.45 19.72
N ARG A 228 17.79 -13.11 19.04
CA ARG A 228 19.02 -13.63 19.68
C ARG A 228 19.87 -12.53 20.33
N ARG A 229 20.24 -11.50 19.55
CA ARG A 229 21.04 -10.32 19.98
C ARG A 229 20.34 -9.00 19.64
N ARG A 230 19.06 -9.09 19.29
CA ARG A 230 18.28 -8.01 18.73
C ARG A 230 16.85 -8.14 19.24
N SER A 231 16.23 -7.05 19.65
CA SER A 231 14.80 -7.00 19.89
C SER A 231 14.16 -6.12 18.83
N ASP A 232 13.18 -6.65 18.11
CA ASP A 232 12.37 -5.87 17.19
C ASP A 232 11.22 -5.22 17.97
N VAL A 233 11.12 -3.91 17.88
CA VAL A 233 10.10 -3.09 18.56
C VAL A 233 9.14 -2.57 17.52
N LEU A 234 7.85 -2.79 17.76
CA LEU A 234 6.74 -2.26 16.99
C LEU A 234 5.93 -1.32 17.87
N VAL A 235 5.89 -0.04 17.50
CA VAL A 235 5.03 0.98 18.11
C VAL A 235 3.88 1.26 17.15
N THR A 236 2.68 0.85 17.53
CA THR A 236 1.45 1.16 16.78
C THR A 236 0.82 2.41 17.35
N LEU A 237 0.66 3.43 16.53
CA LEU A 237 -0.01 4.68 16.87
C LEU A 237 -1.33 4.76 16.10
N ALA A 238 -2.44 4.58 16.80
CA ALA A 238 -3.78 4.71 16.25
C ALA A 238 -4.31 6.13 16.47
N ASN A 239 -4.97 6.69 15.47
CA ASN A 239 -5.75 7.93 15.61
C ASN A 239 -7.24 7.58 15.57
N ASP A 240 -7.84 7.49 16.75
CA ASP A 240 -9.27 7.26 16.91
C ASP A 240 -10.10 8.55 16.77
N GLY A 241 -9.46 9.68 16.43
CA GLY A 241 -10.10 10.97 16.17
C GLY A 241 -10.65 11.08 14.74
N TRP A 242 -11.30 12.21 14.47
CA TRP A 242 -11.89 12.53 13.16
C TRP A 242 -11.08 13.55 12.36
N ALA A 243 -10.05 14.13 12.96
CA ALA A 243 -9.06 14.95 12.28
C ALA A 243 -7.72 14.22 12.24
N ASP A 244 -6.93 14.54 11.22
CA ASP A 244 -5.58 14.01 11.12
C ASP A 244 -4.69 14.57 12.23
N ALA A 245 -3.87 13.71 12.81
CA ALA A 245 -2.80 14.16 13.68
C ALA A 245 -1.59 14.53 12.82
N THR A 246 -1.18 15.78 12.84
CA THR A 246 0.01 16.25 12.10
C THR A 246 1.19 16.45 13.05
N ASP A 247 2.40 16.29 12.52
CA ASP A 247 3.67 16.48 13.25
C ASP A 247 3.73 15.75 14.60
N VAL A 248 3.29 14.49 14.64
CA VAL A 248 3.19 13.72 15.88
C VAL A 248 4.60 13.33 16.38
N PRO A 249 5.01 13.82 17.56
CA PRO A 249 6.31 13.47 18.11
C PRO A 249 6.30 12.05 18.68
N VAL A 250 7.34 11.29 18.36
CA VAL A 250 7.70 10.02 18.99
C VAL A 250 9.12 10.13 19.53
N ARG A 251 9.28 10.08 20.85
CA ARG A 251 10.59 10.13 21.52
C ARG A 251 10.91 8.76 22.08
N MET A 252 12.08 8.25 21.75
CA MET A 252 12.55 6.96 22.25
C MET A 252 13.77 7.20 23.14
N ALA A 253 13.68 6.85 24.43
CA ALA A 253 14.80 6.86 25.35
C ALA A 253 15.33 5.43 25.50
N ILE A 254 16.42 5.15 24.79
CA ILE A 254 17.07 3.84 24.78
C ILE A 254 18.17 3.80 25.86
N PRO A 255 18.14 2.84 26.81
CA PRO A 255 19.18 2.72 27.85
C PRO A 255 20.58 2.52 27.27
N ALA A 256 21.60 3.14 27.87
CA ALA A 256 23.01 2.93 27.54
C ALA A 256 23.50 1.63 28.19
N PRO A 257 23.25 0.46 27.57
CA PRO A 257 24.24 -0.05 26.62
C PRO A 257 23.67 -0.37 25.24
N LEU A 258 22.39 -0.14 25.03
CA LEU A 258 21.66 -0.53 23.83
C LEU A 258 21.81 0.51 22.72
N ARG A 259 21.65 0.05 21.48
CA ARG A 259 21.67 0.91 20.29
C ARG A 259 20.59 0.48 19.32
N ILE A 260 19.92 1.46 18.71
CA ILE A 260 19.04 1.18 17.58
C ILE A 260 19.91 0.74 16.40
N VAL A 261 19.57 -0.38 15.77
CA VAL A 261 20.26 -0.90 14.59
C VAL A 261 20.09 0.10 13.45
N ASP A 262 21.19 0.54 12.85
CA ASP A 262 21.16 1.50 11.75
C ASP A 262 20.38 0.93 10.55
N GLY A 263 19.48 1.74 9.98
CA GLY A 263 18.61 1.34 8.88
C GLY A 263 17.39 0.49 9.29
N SER A 264 17.23 0.13 10.57
CA SER A 264 16.06 -0.65 11.03
C SER A 264 14.79 0.17 11.26
N LEU A 265 14.90 1.49 11.33
CA LEU A 265 13.78 2.38 11.60
C LEU A 265 12.89 2.48 10.35
N ALA A 266 11.61 2.12 10.46
CA ALA A 266 10.65 2.20 9.38
C ALA A 266 9.26 2.62 9.89
N ILE A 267 8.47 3.26 9.04
CA ILE A 267 7.05 3.54 9.29
C ILE A 267 6.22 2.84 8.22
N ASP A 268 5.28 2.00 8.63
CA ASP A 268 4.43 1.21 7.74
C ASP A 268 5.25 0.42 6.70
N GLY A 269 6.43 -0.06 7.13
CA GLY A 269 7.39 -0.77 6.29
C GLY A 269 8.30 0.13 5.44
N MET A 270 8.04 1.43 5.36
CA MET A 270 8.89 2.38 4.64
C MET A 270 10.11 2.76 5.47
N PRO A 271 11.35 2.45 5.01
CA PRO A 271 12.55 2.76 5.77
C PRO A 271 12.75 4.27 5.90
N LEU A 272 13.07 4.72 7.11
CA LEU A 272 13.39 6.11 7.39
C LEU A 272 14.88 6.35 7.22
N SER A 273 15.25 7.06 6.15
CA SER A 273 16.62 7.51 5.97
C SER A 273 16.94 8.62 6.99
N ARG A 274 18.10 8.51 7.66
CA ARG A 274 18.63 9.59 8.52
C ARG A 274 19.15 10.73 7.62
N VAL A 275 18.25 11.47 6.99
CA VAL A 275 18.63 12.59 6.14
C VAL A 275 19.06 13.76 7.03
N ARG A 276 20.33 14.16 6.96
CA ARG A 276 20.88 15.35 7.65
C ARG A 276 20.34 16.69 7.11
N ARG A 277 19.51 16.68 6.08
CA ARG A 277 18.94 17.87 5.40
C ARG A 277 17.42 17.86 5.50
N LYS A 278 16.81 19.04 5.37
CA LYS A 278 15.36 19.26 5.36
C LYS A 278 14.67 18.18 4.50
N PRO A 279 13.74 17.38 5.05
CA PRO A 279 13.11 16.30 4.30
C PRO A 279 12.36 16.86 3.08
N PRO A 280 12.25 16.09 1.99
CA PRO A 280 11.43 16.46 0.85
C PRO A 280 9.97 16.68 1.28
N ALA A 281 9.26 17.55 0.56
CA ALA A 281 7.82 17.70 0.75
C ALA A 281 7.14 16.33 0.53
N GLY A 282 6.35 15.87 1.50
CA GLY A 282 5.71 14.55 1.47
C GLY A 282 6.43 13.45 2.25
N ALA A 283 7.53 13.73 2.96
CA ALA A 283 8.14 12.73 3.84
C ALA A 283 7.16 12.28 4.94
N VAL A 284 7.00 10.96 5.09
CA VAL A 284 6.07 10.34 6.06
C VAL A 284 6.49 10.60 7.51
N ALA A 285 7.79 10.74 7.75
CA ALA A 285 8.32 11.23 9.02
C ALA A 285 9.72 11.83 8.89
N ARG A 286 10.12 12.54 9.94
CA ARG A 286 11.44 13.15 10.09
C ARG A 286 12.10 12.68 11.37
N VAL A 287 13.34 12.21 11.28
CA VAL A 287 14.16 11.86 12.45
C VAL A 287 14.91 13.11 12.93
N ASP A 288 14.57 13.59 14.12
CA ASP A 288 15.21 14.70 14.81
C ASP A 288 16.18 14.19 15.89
N GLY A 289 17.45 14.55 15.75
CA GLY A 289 18.49 14.24 16.74
C GLY A 289 19.41 13.09 16.32
N VAL A 290 20.66 13.18 16.78
CA VAL A 290 21.70 12.17 16.60
C VAL A 290 22.11 11.70 17.98
N GLY A 291 21.89 10.41 18.32
CA GLY A 291 22.34 9.85 19.60
C GLY A 291 21.39 8.81 20.21
N ALA A 292 21.56 8.58 21.52
CA ALA A 292 20.85 7.56 22.30
C ALA A 292 19.36 7.85 22.55
N ALA A 293 18.89 9.04 22.20
CA ALA A 293 17.49 9.44 22.32
C ALA A 293 16.98 10.02 21.00
N PRO A 294 16.75 9.19 19.96
CA PRO A 294 16.17 9.67 18.72
C PRO A 294 14.76 10.21 18.99
N ALA A 295 14.53 11.45 18.56
CA ALA A 295 13.18 11.97 18.38
C ALA A 295 12.78 11.75 16.92
N LEU A 296 11.54 11.38 16.72
CA LEU A 296 10.92 11.20 15.42
C LEU A 296 9.68 12.10 15.39
N VAL A 297 9.39 12.69 14.26
CA VAL A 297 8.15 13.43 14.01
C VAL A 297 7.45 12.76 12.85
N ILE A 298 6.35 12.08 13.12
CA ILE A 298 5.50 11.48 12.09
C ILE A 298 4.67 12.60 11.47
N ALA A 299 4.80 12.83 10.17
CA ALA A 299 4.22 13.99 9.52
C ALA A 299 2.69 14.01 9.59
N ARG A 300 2.06 12.83 9.43
CA ARG A 300 0.61 12.67 9.48
C ARG A 300 0.25 11.26 9.96
N VAL A 301 -0.70 11.17 10.89
CA VAL A 301 -1.43 9.94 11.23
C VAL A 301 -2.89 10.18 10.86
N PRO A 302 -3.38 9.57 9.76
CA PRO A 302 -4.71 9.87 9.26
C PRO A 302 -5.81 9.57 10.30
N ALA A 303 -6.88 10.35 10.29
CA ALA A 303 -8.07 10.10 11.09
C ALA A 303 -8.58 8.67 10.85
N ARG A 304 -8.98 7.99 11.93
CA ARG A 304 -9.45 6.59 11.92
C ARG A 304 -8.44 5.57 11.36
N ALA A 305 -7.16 5.93 11.24
CA ALA A 305 -6.10 5.04 10.78
C ALA A 305 -5.08 4.76 11.89
N ALA A 306 -4.17 3.82 11.61
CA ALA A 306 -3.02 3.56 12.45
C ALA A 306 -1.75 3.58 11.62
N CYS A 307 -0.67 4.02 12.26
CA CYS A 307 0.70 4.00 11.74
C CYS A 307 1.53 3.05 12.61
N ALA A 308 2.36 2.24 11.98
CA ALA A 308 3.27 1.30 12.62
C ALA A 308 4.72 1.77 12.49
N LEU A 309 5.30 2.27 13.57
CA LEU A 309 6.73 2.53 13.67
C LEU A 309 7.45 1.23 14.10
N THR A 310 8.36 0.74 13.28
CA THR A 310 9.23 -0.39 13.62
C THR A 310 10.68 0.05 13.74
N PHE A 311 11.40 -0.56 14.67
CA PHE A 311 12.85 -0.46 14.75
C PHE A 311 13.41 -1.65 15.49
N ALA A 312 14.71 -1.87 15.36
CA ALA A 312 15.42 -2.89 16.08
C ALA A 312 16.43 -2.32 17.03
N VAL A 313 16.61 -2.98 18.16
CA VAL A 313 17.59 -2.62 19.18
C VAL A 313 18.55 -3.78 19.37
N ASP A 314 19.85 -3.51 19.31
CA ASP A 314 20.87 -4.48 19.70
C ASP A 314 20.85 -4.65 21.23
N VAL A 315 20.66 -5.89 21.68
CA VAL A 315 20.56 -6.25 23.10
C VAL A 315 21.67 -7.24 23.47
N PRO A 316 22.53 -6.92 24.45
CA PRO A 316 23.53 -7.85 24.95
C PRO A 316 22.89 -9.13 25.51
N CYS A 317 23.53 -10.28 25.30
CA CYS A 317 23.10 -11.56 25.89
C CYS A 317 23.58 -11.74 27.33
N ASP A 318 23.51 -10.71 28.16
CA ASP A 318 23.96 -10.71 29.56
C ASP A 318 22.88 -11.22 30.55
N GLY A 319 21.67 -11.49 30.05
CA GLY A 319 20.53 -11.93 30.86
C GLY A 319 19.80 -10.80 31.59
N VAL A 320 20.16 -9.53 31.34
CA VAL A 320 19.49 -8.36 31.90
C VAL A 320 18.33 -7.95 30.99
N THR A 321 17.15 -7.75 31.57
CA THR A 321 16.03 -7.09 30.89
C THR A 321 16.21 -5.58 30.99
N TYR A 322 16.28 -4.92 29.84
CA TYR A 322 16.33 -3.47 29.75
C TYR A 322 14.93 -2.93 29.44
N THR A 323 14.62 -1.69 29.82
CA THR A 323 13.34 -1.05 29.49
C THR A 323 13.60 0.22 28.70
N ALA A 324 13.11 0.28 27.46
CA ALA A 324 13.08 1.51 26.70
C ALA A 324 11.79 2.29 27.01
N ALA A 325 11.92 3.59 27.26
CA ALA A 325 10.78 4.47 27.42
C ALA A 325 10.45 5.13 26.08
N ILE A 326 9.21 5.03 25.64
CA ILE A 326 8.74 5.54 24.35
C ILE A 326 7.57 6.49 24.61
N ASP A 327 7.71 7.77 24.27
CA ASP A 327 6.62 8.74 24.30
C ASP A 327 6.12 8.95 22.87
N ALA A 328 4.92 8.46 22.54
CA ALA A 328 4.33 8.54 21.22
C ALA A 328 3.02 9.32 21.27
N GLY A 329 3.00 10.51 20.67
CA GLY A 329 1.82 11.38 20.67
C GLY A 329 1.35 11.79 22.08
N GLY A 330 2.27 11.87 23.05
CA GLY A 330 1.97 12.18 24.46
C GLY A 330 1.63 10.96 25.32
N THR A 331 1.59 9.76 24.73
CA THR A 331 1.41 8.50 25.47
C THR A 331 2.77 7.91 25.85
N ALA A 332 3.07 7.83 27.14
CA ALA A 332 4.26 7.15 27.65
C ALA A 332 4.07 5.63 27.68
N LEU A 333 4.98 4.91 27.04
CA LEU A 333 5.01 3.46 26.91
C LEU A 333 6.36 2.91 27.42
N GLU A 334 6.33 1.69 27.91
CA GLU A 334 7.52 0.94 28.31
C GLU A 334 7.67 -0.30 27.42
N ALA A 335 8.85 -0.46 26.82
CA ALA A 335 9.19 -1.58 25.96
C ALA A 335 10.26 -2.45 26.66
N PRO A 336 9.91 -3.66 27.16
CA PRO A 336 10.89 -4.55 27.76
C PRO A 336 11.75 -5.20 26.66
N LEU A 337 13.03 -4.86 26.65
CA LEU A 337 14.03 -5.33 25.70
C LEU A 337 14.84 -6.46 26.34
N VAL A 338 14.71 -7.66 25.78
CA VAL A 338 15.36 -8.87 26.27
C VAL A 338 16.02 -9.60 25.10
N ALA A 339 17.29 -9.96 25.26
CA ALA A 339 17.96 -10.87 24.35
C ALA A 339 17.52 -12.31 24.63
N HIS A 340 17.12 -13.03 23.61
CA HIS A 340 16.90 -14.47 23.72
C HIS A 340 18.24 -15.19 23.51
N ALA A 341 18.97 -15.44 24.59
CA ALA A 341 20.20 -16.23 24.50
C ALA A 341 19.93 -17.57 23.82
N LEU A 342 20.64 -17.85 22.73
CA LEU A 342 20.54 -19.13 22.03
C LEU A 342 21.51 -20.12 22.67
N ARG A 343 21.00 -21.31 22.94
CA ARG A 343 21.81 -22.49 23.25
C ARG A 343 21.99 -23.31 21.97
N ASP A 344 23.22 -23.41 21.46
CA ASP A 344 23.55 -24.21 20.28
C ASP A 344 24.91 -24.89 20.52
N VAL A 345 24.89 -26.08 21.10
CA VAL A 345 26.07 -26.93 21.25
C VAL A 345 25.99 -28.03 20.21
N ARG A 346 27.05 -28.17 19.42
CA ARG A 346 27.18 -29.23 18.43
C ARG A 346 28.33 -30.13 18.78
N MET A 347 28.22 -31.38 18.40
CA MET A 347 29.22 -32.38 18.67
C MET A 347 29.50 -33.22 17.42
N ARG A 348 30.79 -33.51 17.18
CA ARG A 348 31.21 -34.40 16.11
C ARG A 348 32.44 -35.21 16.52
N ILE A 349 32.56 -36.43 16.01
CA ILE A 349 33.73 -37.27 16.27
C ILE A 349 34.80 -36.95 15.22
N VAL A 350 35.91 -36.35 15.65
CA VAL A 350 36.97 -35.89 14.75
C VAL A 350 38.05 -36.94 14.51
N SER A 351 38.29 -37.81 15.49
CA SER A 351 39.19 -38.95 15.31
C SER A 351 38.78 -40.14 16.18
N GLY A 352 39.11 -41.33 15.71
CA GLY A 352 38.90 -42.58 16.42
C GLY A 352 39.38 -43.73 15.54
N PRO A 353 39.67 -44.91 16.12
CA PRO A 353 40.01 -46.08 15.34
C PRO A 353 38.84 -46.46 14.40
N GLY A 354 39.16 -46.90 13.17
CA GLY A 354 38.18 -47.56 12.29
C GLY A 354 37.97 -49.02 12.66
N GLU A 355 39.00 -49.64 13.26
CA GLU A 355 39.03 -51.02 13.68
C GLU A 355 39.65 -51.14 15.08
N ALA A 356 39.15 -52.07 15.90
CA ALA A 356 39.77 -52.40 17.19
C ALA A 356 39.59 -53.89 17.52
N ALA A 357 40.54 -54.47 18.25
CA ALA A 357 40.42 -55.83 18.74
C ALA A 357 39.37 -55.94 19.87
N PRO A 358 38.71 -57.09 20.06
CA PRO A 358 37.84 -57.29 21.21
C PRO A 358 38.65 -57.14 22.50
N GLY A 359 38.06 -56.48 23.49
CA GLY A 359 38.72 -56.17 24.76
C GLY A 359 39.68 -54.98 24.72
N ALA A 360 40.04 -54.48 23.53
CA ALA A 360 40.90 -53.31 23.39
C ALA A 360 40.18 -52.02 23.85
N THR A 361 40.95 -51.02 24.25
CA THR A 361 40.43 -49.69 24.55
C THR A 361 40.52 -48.82 23.30
N ALA A 362 39.37 -48.42 22.75
CA ALA A 362 39.28 -47.49 21.64
C ALA A 362 39.18 -46.06 22.19
N THR A 363 40.09 -45.18 21.77
CA THR A 363 40.05 -43.76 22.13
C THR A 363 39.47 -42.94 20.97
N PHE A 364 38.38 -42.24 21.25
CA PHE A 364 37.73 -41.32 20.33
C PHE A 364 37.99 -39.89 20.79
N VAL A 365 38.29 -38.99 19.85
CA VAL A 365 38.33 -37.56 20.11
C VAL A 365 37.06 -36.95 19.58
N VAL A 366 36.30 -36.35 20.48
CA VAL A 366 35.04 -35.70 20.21
C VAL A 366 35.27 -34.19 20.27
N GLU A 367 34.85 -33.48 19.24
CA GLU A 367 34.90 -32.02 19.15
C GLU A 367 33.53 -31.45 19.46
N LEU A 368 33.48 -30.59 20.48
CA LEU A 368 32.31 -29.82 20.85
C LEU A 368 32.49 -28.38 20.38
N VAL A 369 31.44 -27.83 19.76
CA VAL A 369 31.41 -26.45 19.28
C VAL A 369 30.23 -25.76 19.94
N ASN A 370 30.48 -24.72 20.74
CA ASN A 370 29.42 -23.89 21.29
C ASN A 370 29.19 -22.69 20.39
N LEU A 371 28.16 -22.77 19.57
CA LEU A 371 27.68 -21.67 18.71
C LEU A 371 26.64 -20.79 19.43
N GLY A 372 26.30 -21.11 20.68
CA GLY A 372 25.40 -20.35 21.53
C GLY A 372 26.00 -19.05 22.07
N ASP A 373 25.26 -18.37 22.96
CA ASP A 373 25.65 -17.07 23.53
C ASP A 373 26.15 -17.14 24.97
N ARG A 374 26.09 -18.31 25.60
CA ARG A 374 26.50 -18.51 26.99
C ARG A 374 27.60 -19.56 27.09
N THR A 375 28.38 -19.47 28.17
CA THR A 375 29.30 -20.55 28.54
C THR A 375 28.50 -21.72 29.05
N GLU A 376 28.79 -22.91 28.54
CA GLU A 376 28.09 -24.15 28.88
C GLU A 376 29.02 -25.05 29.69
N SER A 377 28.57 -25.49 30.87
CA SER A 377 29.29 -26.49 31.67
C SER A 377 28.71 -27.86 31.34
N LEU A 378 29.46 -28.64 30.55
CA LEU A 378 29.01 -29.90 29.96
C LEU A 378 29.78 -31.08 30.55
N ARG A 379 29.10 -32.23 30.63
CA ARG A 379 29.68 -33.55 30.93
C ARG A 379 29.62 -34.40 29.67
N VAL A 380 30.79 -34.70 29.11
CA VAL A 380 30.88 -35.51 27.89
C VAL A 380 31.17 -36.95 28.29
N HIS A 381 30.33 -37.87 27.83
CA HIS A 381 30.44 -39.28 28.15
C HIS A 381 30.10 -40.16 26.94
N ALA A 382 30.62 -41.37 26.95
CA ALA A 382 30.15 -42.41 26.04
C ALA A 382 28.80 -42.95 26.53
N THR A 383 27.87 -43.21 25.62
CA THR A 383 26.57 -43.80 25.92
C THR A 383 26.57 -45.29 25.56
N GLY A 384 25.90 -46.12 26.38
CA GLY A 384 25.80 -47.57 26.21
C GLY A 384 26.24 -48.38 27.45
N ASP A 385 25.85 -49.65 27.49
CA ASP A 385 26.01 -50.55 28.65
C ASP A 385 27.49 -50.81 29.04
N ASP A 386 28.41 -50.64 28.08
CA ASP A 386 29.86 -50.84 28.25
C ASP A 386 30.65 -49.52 28.36
N ALA A 387 29.96 -48.39 28.59
CA ALA A 387 30.61 -47.09 28.70
C ALA A 387 31.53 -47.00 29.92
N SER A 388 32.72 -46.42 29.73
CA SER A 388 33.58 -46.03 30.86
C SER A 388 32.83 -45.02 31.75
N PRO A 389 32.75 -45.21 33.07
CA PRO A 389 31.85 -44.45 33.94
C PRO A 389 32.30 -43.02 34.24
N GLN A 390 33.45 -42.56 33.72
CA GLN A 390 33.99 -41.25 34.08
C GLN A 390 33.70 -40.20 32.99
N PRO A 391 32.64 -39.37 33.14
CA PRO A 391 32.39 -38.25 32.24
C PRO A 391 33.53 -37.23 32.33
N ALA A 392 33.90 -36.64 31.20
CA ALA A 392 34.82 -35.52 31.14
C ALA A 392 34.02 -34.21 31.31
N ALA A 393 34.35 -33.43 32.34
CA ALA A 393 33.79 -32.10 32.52
C ALA A 393 34.47 -31.10 31.56
N VAL A 394 33.67 -30.30 30.87
CA VAL A 394 34.12 -29.29 29.91
C VAL A 394 33.34 -28.01 30.13
N ASP A 395 34.04 -26.93 30.48
CA ASP A 395 33.48 -25.58 30.42
C ASP A 395 33.75 -25.02 29.01
N LEU A 396 32.69 -24.90 28.22
CA LEU A 396 32.76 -24.52 26.81
C LEU A 396 32.21 -23.09 26.64
N ALA A 397 33.12 -22.12 26.57
CA ALA A 397 32.76 -20.72 26.36
C ALA A 397 32.05 -20.50 25.00
N ALA A 398 31.17 -19.50 24.92
CA ALA A 398 30.47 -19.15 23.69
C ALA A 398 31.46 -18.85 22.54
N GLY A 399 31.19 -19.41 21.34
CA GLY A 399 32.05 -19.27 20.16
C GLY A 399 33.34 -20.09 20.19
N THR A 400 33.54 -20.94 21.20
CA THR A 400 34.76 -21.75 21.33
C THR A 400 34.54 -23.21 20.99
N ILE A 401 35.67 -23.91 20.80
CA ILE A 401 35.73 -25.33 20.47
C ILE A 401 36.51 -26.03 21.57
N ALA A 402 36.00 -27.16 22.08
CA ALA A 402 36.74 -28.06 22.95
C ALA A 402 36.87 -29.44 22.30
N ARG A 403 37.98 -30.11 22.61
CA ARG A 403 38.21 -31.49 22.18
C ARG A 403 38.40 -32.37 23.41
N VAL A 404 37.64 -33.45 23.46
CA VAL A 404 37.63 -34.39 24.57
C VAL A 404 38.01 -35.77 24.05
N ALA A 405 39.05 -36.35 24.64
CA ALA A 405 39.40 -37.73 24.38
C ALA A 405 38.60 -38.63 25.34
N LEU A 406 37.80 -39.54 24.77
CA LEU A 406 36.99 -40.51 25.50
C LEU A 406 37.47 -41.91 25.13
N SER A 407 37.72 -42.72 26.14
CA SER A 407 38.16 -44.10 25.97
C SER A 407 37.03 -45.05 26.31
N GLN A 408 36.72 -45.97 25.40
CA GLN A 408 35.70 -46.98 25.59
C GLN A 408 36.28 -48.37 25.32
N ARG A 409 35.98 -49.32 26.21
CA ARG A 409 36.42 -50.70 26.03
C ARG A 409 35.51 -51.36 25.02
N VAL A 410 36.11 -52.01 24.02
CA VAL A 410 35.39 -52.81 23.05
C VAL A 410 34.99 -54.12 23.72
N PRO A 411 33.69 -54.50 23.76
CA PRO A 411 33.27 -55.73 24.42
C PRO A 411 33.93 -56.96 23.77
N ASP A 412 34.33 -57.93 24.59
CA ASP A 412 34.98 -59.16 24.11
C ASP A 412 34.05 -59.97 23.17
N GLU A 413 32.74 -59.90 23.41
CA GLU A 413 31.68 -60.55 22.63
C GLU A 413 31.37 -59.88 21.29
N ALA A 414 31.89 -58.68 21.03
CA ALA A 414 31.62 -57.94 19.79
C ALA A 414 32.49 -58.40 18.59
N ALA A 415 33.34 -59.41 18.76
CA ALA A 415 34.25 -59.92 17.72
C ALA A 415 33.54 -60.19 16.38
N GLY A 416 34.04 -59.58 15.31
CA GLY A 416 33.50 -59.74 13.96
C GLY A 416 32.20 -58.96 13.68
N THR A 417 31.78 -58.06 14.57
CA THR A 417 30.56 -57.25 14.40
C THR A 417 30.89 -55.77 14.18
N LEU A 418 29.97 -55.06 13.52
CA LEU A 418 29.99 -53.60 13.44
C LEU A 418 29.35 -53.05 14.73
N ARG A 419 30.14 -52.38 15.57
CA ARG A 419 29.65 -51.84 16.85
C ARG A 419 29.43 -50.34 16.73
N ARG A 420 28.27 -49.87 17.20
CA ARG A 420 27.94 -48.45 17.32
C ARG A 420 28.51 -47.90 18.63
N PHE A 421 29.30 -46.84 18.51
CA PHE A 421 29.78 -46.05 19.63
C PHE A 421 29.12 -44.68 19.57
N ALA A 422 28.55 -44.26 20.69
CA ALA A 422 27.78 -43.05 20.80
C ALA A 422 28.31 -42.20 21.96
N PHE A 423 28.29 -40.89 21.76
CA PHE A 423 28.77 -39.91 22.73
C PHE A 423 27.70 -38.86 22.93
N ALA A 424 27.47 -38.49 24.18
CA ALA A 424 26.55 -37.43 24.58
C ALA A 424 27.31 -36.37 25.36
N ALA A 425 26.98 -35.11 25.10
CA ALA A 425 27.35 -33.99 25.95
C ALA A 425 26.09 -33.60 26.71
N CYS A 426 26.09 -33.77 28.03
CA CYS A 426 24.95 -33.48 28.87
C CYS A 426 25.25 -32.36 29.88
N ASP A 427 24.21 -31.68 30.32
CA ASP A 427 24.22 -30.80 31.48
C ASP A 427 23.37 -31.41 32.61
N ASP A 428 22.85 -30.58 33.52
CA ASP A 428 21.96 -31.03 34.58
C ASP A 428 20.51 -31.26 34.11
N ASP A 429 20.12 -30.73 32.94
CA ASP A 429 18.79 -30.84 32.36
C ASP A 429 18.67 -31.98 31.32
N GLY A 430 19.79 -32.49 30.79
CA GLY A 430 19.84 -33.67 29.93
C GLY A 430 20.90 -33.61 28.83
N ASP A 431 20.71 -34.39 27.77
CA ASP A 431 21.61 -34.40 26.61
C ASP A 431 21.41 -33.14 25.75
N VAL A 432 22.50 -32.43 25.52
CA VAL A 432 22.55 -31.15 24.78
C VAL A 432 23.04 -31.36 23.34
N ALA A 433 23.95 -32.30 23.15
CA ALA A 433 24.46 -32.69 21.85
C ALA A 433 24.77 -34.19 21.82
N TYR A 434 24.74 -34.78 20.62
CA TYR A 434 24.97 -36.21 20.40
C TYR A 434 25.81 -36.45 19.13
N ALA A 435 26.68 -37.46 19.16
CA ALA A 435 27.44 -37.91 17.99
C ALA A 435 27.66 -39.42 18.05
N GLU A 436 27.62 -40.09 16.91
CA GLU A 436 27.84 -41.54 16.81
C GLU A 436 28.82 -41.91 15.70
N ARG A 437 29.52 -43.04 15.89
CA ARG A 437 30.42 -43.64 14.92
C ARG A 437 30.39 -45.15 15.04
N TYR A 438 30.50 -45.81 13.90
CA TYR A 438 30.62 -47.26 13.84
C TYR A 438 32.09 -47.66 13.79
N LEU A 439 32.42 -48.75 14.47
CA LEU A 439 33.75 -49.33 14.51
C LEU A 439 33.66 -50.84 14.24
N ILE A 440 34.55 -51.34 13.40
CA ILE A 440 34.63 -52.77 13.08
C ILE A 440 35.46 -53.44 14.18
N VAL A 441 34.87 -54.42 14.86
CA VAL A 441 35.59 -55.17 15.90
C VAL A 441 36.25 -56.39 15.25
N GLY A 442 37.58 -56.38 15.18
CA GLY A 442 38.34 -57.49 14.59
C GLY A 442 38.08 -58.80 15.31
N SER A 443 38.12 -59.94 14.62
CA SER A 443 38.07 -61.25 15.29
C SER A 443 39.45 -61.55 15.89
N PRO A 444 39.56 -62.06 17.13
CA PRO A 444 40.85 -62.32 17.74
C PRO A 444 41.53 -63.49 17.02
N ALA A 445 42.60 -63.16 16.27
CA ALA A 445 43.48 -64.08 15.57
C ALA A 445 42.77 -65.11 14.63
N CYS A 446 42.52 -64.67 13.40
CA CYS A 446 42.81 -65.51 12.24
C CYS A 446 43.92 -64.83 11.45
N THR A 447 45.17 -65.14 11.82
CA THR A 447 46.28 -65.13 10.87
C THR A 447 45.92 -66.04 9.69
N GLU A 448 46.16 -65.53 8.49
CA GLU A 448 45.93 -66.17 7.18
C GLU A 448 44.49 -66.12 6.66
N ARG A 449 44.17 -65.04 5.95
CA ARG A 449 43.23 -65.11 4.82
C ARG A 449 44.01 -64.90 3.53
N SER A 450 44.23 -66.02 2.83
CA SER A 450 44.55 -66.06 1.41
C SER A 450 43.56 -65.18 0.62
N PRO A 451 44.01 -64.53 -0.46
CA PRO A 451 43.14 -63.79 -1.36
C PRO A 451 42.14 -64.78 -1.95
N ARG A 452 40.89 -64.64 -1.55
CA ARG A 452 39.79 -65.43 -2.09
C ARG A 452 39.37 -64.70 -3.35
N ASP A 453 39.74 -65.27 -4.49
CA ASP A 453 39.17 -64.99 -5.81
C ASP A 453 37.64 -65.13 -5.72
N ALA A 454 36.96 -64.04 -5.37
CA ALA A 454 35.60 -63.81 -5.79
C ALA A 454 35.72 -63.12 -7.14
N ALA A 455 35.33 -63.81 -8.19
CA ALA A 455 35.17 -63.22 -9.50
C ALA A 455 34.34 -61.92 -9.33
N PRO A 456 34.83 -60.77 -9.80
CA PRO A 456 34.07 -59.56 -9.72
C PRO A 456 32.85 -59.74 -10.61
N ASP A 457 31.67 -59.79 -10.01
CA ASP A 457 30.49 -59.32 -10.72
C ASP A 457 30.68 -57.81 -10.85
N ASP A 458 31.44 -57.40 -11.88
CA ASP A 458 31.73 -56.02 -12.29
C ASP A 458 30.45 -55.35 -12.84
N ALA A 459 29.33 -55.50 -12.15
CA ALA A 459 28.16 -54.68 -12.39
C ALA A 459 28.38 -53.36 -11.64
N PRO A 460 28.50 -52.21 -12.34
CA PRO A 460 28.69 -50.94 -11.66
C PRO A 460 27.46 -50.65 -10.78
N ALA A 461 27.71 -50.18 -9.55
CA ALA A 461 26.67 -49.83 -8.57
C ALA A 461 25.71 -48.75 -9.09
N VAL A 462 26.14 -48.01 -10.12
CA VAL A 462 25.42 -46.94 -10.79
C VAL A 462 25.57 -47.08 -12.31
N ARG A 463 24.64 -46.50 -13.06
CA ARG A 463 24.73 -46.28 -14.51
C ARG A 463 24.46 -44.83 -14.83
N VAL A 464 25.45 -44.10 -15.32
CA VAL A 464 25.36 -42.67 -15.62
C VAL A 464 25.29 -42.45 -17.12
N THR A 465 24.35 -41.61 -17.57
CA THR A 465 24.35 -41.06 -18.92
C THR A 465 24.25 -39.55 -18.87
N VAL A 466 25.14 -38.85 -19.57
CA VAL A 466 25.08 -37.40 -19.72
C VAL A 466 24.43 -37.06 -21.05
N ASP A 467 23.38 -36.25 -20.99
CA ASP A 467 22.72 -35.65 -22.14
C ASP A 467 23.06 -34.16 -22.21
N ALA A 468 23.41 -33.72 -23.41
CA ALA A 468 23.72 -32.33 -23.73
C ALA A 468 23.49 -32.13 -25.25
N PRO A 469 23.15 -30.92 -25.70
CA PRO A 469 23.01 -30.62 -27.12
C PRO A 469 24.25 -31.06 -27.90
N ALA A 470 24.06 -31.67 -29.08
CA ALA A 470 25.18 -32.08 -29.92
C ALA A 470 25.98 -30.86 -30.44
N GLN A 471 25.33 -29.70 -30.52
CA GLN A 471 25.88 -28.45 -31.03
C GLN A 471 25.40 -27.29 -30.15
N VAL A 472 26.28 -26.33 -29.87
CA VAL A 472 26.01 -25.11 -29.09
C VAL A 472 26.67 -23.90 -29.73
N THR A 473 26.21 -22.70 -29.37
CA THR A 473 26.82 -21.43 -29.76
C THR A 473 27.66 -20.90 -28.58
N ALA A 474 28.90 -20.50 -28.83
CA ALA A 474 29.76 -19.92 -27.79
C ALA A 474 29.12 -18.64 -27.23
N GLY A 475 29.14 -18.49 -25.91
CA GLY A 475 28.48 -17.38 -25.21
C GLY A 475 27.00 -17.62 -24.84
N ALA A 476 26.31 -18.57 -25.49
CA ALA A 476 24.94 -18.93 -25.13
C ALA A 476 24.91 -20.03 -24.05
N PRO A 477 24.02 -19.93 -23.04
CA PRO A 477 23.86 -21.00 -22.06
C PRO A 477 23.20 -22.23 -22.70
N PHE A 478 23.69 -23.41 -22.35
CA PHE A 478 23.10 -24.69 -22.72
C PHE A 478 22.97 -25.60 -21.50
N ALA A 479 21.95 -26.46 -21.50
CA ALA A 479 21.69 -27.39 -20.41
C ALA A 479 22.47 -28.70 -20.58
N VAL A 480 22.96 -29.23 -19.47
CA VAL A 480 23.55 -30.56 -19.34
C VAL A 480 22.77 -31.32 -18.28
N VAL A 481 22.40 -32.57 -18.58
CA VAL A 481 21.62 -33.41 -17.67
C VAL A 481 22.30 -34.77 -17.52
N ALA A 482 22.76 -35.08 -16.30
CA ALA A 482 23.17 -36.42 -15.93
C ALA A 482 21.95 -37.21 -15.42
N SER A 483 21.62 -38.31 -16.11
CA SER A 483 20.69 -39.33 -15.61
C SER A 483 21.49 -40.45 -14.96
N ILE A 484 21.31 -40.61 -13.64
CA ILE A 484 22.00 -41.62 -12.83
C ILE A 484 20.98 -42.68 -12.43
N ASN A 485 21.15 -43.90 -12.90
CA ASN A 485 20.34 -45.05 -12.47
C ASN A 485 21.15 -45.83 -11.44
N VAL A 486 20.70 -45.80 -10.18
CA VAL A 486 21.35 -46.51 -9.09
C VAL A 486 20.92 -47.99 -9.16
N VAL A 487 21.88 -48.90 -9.33
CA VAL A 487 21.62 -50.33 -9.56
C VAL A 487 21.50 -51.07 -8.23
N THR A 488 22.32 -50.71 -7.25
CA THR A 488 22.34 -51.26 -5.90
C THR A 488 22.18 -50.14 -4.87
N ASP A 489 21.62 -50.43 -3.69
CA ASP A 489 21.54 -49.45 -2.60
C ASP A 489 22.93 -48.81 -2.35
N ALA A 490 22.95 -47.49 -2.19
CA ALA A 490 24.14 -46.71 -1.90
C ALA A 490 23.91 -45.85 -0.65
N GLU A 491 24.77 -45.98 0.37
CA GLU A 491 24.72 -45.12 1.56
C GLU A 491 25.04 -43.67 1.19
N THR A 492 25.96 -43.48 0.25
CA THR A 492 26.40 -42.20 -0.27
C THR A 492 26.61 -42.25 -1.78
N LEU A 493 26.07 -41.24 -2.46
CA LEU A 493 26.24 -41.02 -3.89
C LEU A 493 26.80 -39.61 -4.09
N LEU A 494 28.10 -39.51 -4.39
CA LEU A 494 28.79 -38.26 -4.69
C LEU A 494 28.76 -38.01 -6.19
N VAL A 495 28.10 -36.93 -6.61
CA VAL A 495 27.98 -36.52 -8.01
C VAL A 495 28.84 -35.29 -8.24
N ARG A 496 29.80 -35.41 -9.17
CA ARG A 496 30.65 -34.30 -9.62
C ARG A 496 30.45 -34.07 -11.10
N ALA A 497 30.50 -32.82 -11.52
CA ALA A 497 30.49 -32.46 -12.93
C ALA A 497 31.75 -31.67 -13.24
N ALA A 498 32.38 -32.00 -14.36
CA ALA A 498 33.47 -31.24 -14.92
C ALA A 498 33.09 -30.77 -16.33
N LEU A 499 33.31 -29.47 -16.55
CA LEU A 499 33.08 -28.79 -17.81
C LEU A 499 34.44 -28.35 -18.36
N ASP A 500 35.05 -29.14 -19.23
CA ASP A 500 36.26 -28.72 -19.91
C ASP A 500 35.89 -27.87 -21.13
N GLY A 501 36.26 -26.58 -21.08
CA GLY A 501 35.93 -25.58 -22.08
C GLY A 501 34.54 -24.96 -22.02
N ALA A 502 33.86 -25.07 -20.88
CA ALA A 502 32.66 -24.28 -20.61
C ALA A 502 32.68 -23.75 -19.17
N ARG A 503 32.01 -22.62 -18.94
CA ARG A 503 31.82 -22.03 -17.61
C ARG A 503 30.45 -22.41 -17.08
N TYR A 504 30.39 -22.82 -15.81
CA TYR A 504 29.13 -23.07 -15.14
C TYR A 504 28.29 -21.80 -14.99
N VAL A 505 26.96 -21.93 -15.10
CA VAL A 505 26.01 -20.83 -14.86
C VAL A 505 25.53 -20.90 -13.41
N GLY A 506 25.81 -19.85 -12.63
CA GLY A 506 25.40 -19.75 -11.23
C GLY A 506 23.89 -19.94 -11.02
N GLY A 507 23.51 -20.72 -10.02
CA GLY A 507 22.14 -21.05 -9.61
C GLY A 507 21.45 -22.07 -10.51
N SER A 508 22.15 -22.65 -11.49
CA SER A 508 21.52 -23.52 -12.49
C SER A 508 21.45 -25.00 -12.09
N THR A 509 22.10 -25.40 -11.00
CA THR A 509 22.12 -26.80 -10.56
C THR A 509 20.75 -27.23 -10.03
N THR A 510 20.25 -28.36 -10.52
CA THR A 510 19.01 -29.00 -10.07
C THR A 510 19.24 -30.48 -9.80
N VAL A 511 18.57 -31.01 -8.77
CA VAL A 511 18.44 -32.46 -8.52
C VAL A 511 16.96 -32.80 -8.53
N ASP A 512 16.54 -33.66 -9.45
CA ASP A 512 15.13 -34.02 -9.68
C ASP A 512 14.21 -32.80 -9.77
N ARG A 513 14.66 -31.79 -10.55
CA ARG A 513 14.00 -30.48 -10.77
C ARG A 513 13.96 -29.54 -9.56
N ARG A 514 14.61 -29.88 -8.44
CA ARG A 514 14.76 -28.99 -7.29
C ARG A 514 16.06 -28.22 -7.41
N GLY A 515 16.00 -26.89 -7.42
CA GLY A 515 17.18 -26.03 -7.47
C GLY A 515 18.05 -26.19 -6.21
N LEU A 516 19.36 -26.21 -6.41
CA LEU A 516 20.34 -26.15 -5.32
C LEU A 516 20.87 -24.71 -5.18
N PHE A 517 21.20 -24.32 -3.95
CA PHE A 517 21.87 -23.05 -3.68
C PHE A 517 23.37 -23.17 -3.94
N ASP A 518 23.89 -22.27 -4.75
CA ASP A 518 25.34 -22.13 -4.96
C ASP A 518 25.99 -21.49 -3.74
N ARG A 519 27.05 -22.11 -3.24
CA ARG A 519 27.92 -21.47 -2.24
C ARG A 519 29.00 -20.68 -2.97
N ALA A 520 29.09 -19.38 -2.68
CA ALA A 520 30.16 -18.50 -3.16
C ALA A 520 30.32 -18.44 -4.70
N ASN A 521 29.23 -18.58 -5.47
CA ASN A 521 29.21 -18.61 -6.94
C ASN A 521 30.04 -19.74 -7.59
N GLY A 522 30.53 -20.72 -6.83
CA GLY A 522 31.15 -21.94 -7.36
C GLY A 522 30.08 -22.97 -7.73
N ALA A 523 30.34 -23.79 -8.75
CA ALA A 523 29.40 -24.85 -9.11
C ALA A 523 29.30 -25.86 -7.95
N PRO A 524 28.11 -26.13 -7.37
CA PRO A 524 27.96 -27.15 -6.33
C PRO A 524 28.52 -28.52 -6.76
N LEU A 525 28.60 -28.75 -8.07
CA LEU A 525 29.08 -29.97 -8.69
C LEU A 525 30.62 -30.04 -8.85
N GLU A 526 31.36 -28.95 -8.65
CA GLU A 526 32.84 -28.97 -8.61
C GLU A 526 33.34 -29.66 -7.34
N ASP A 527 32.81 -29.24 -6.18
CA ASP A 527 33.09 -29.90 -4.89
C ASP A 527 32.34 -31.24 -4.75
N GLY A 528 31.21 -31.33 -5.45
CA GLY A 528 30.35 -32.50 -5.58
C GLY A 528 29.13 -32.46 -4.66
N VAL A 529 28.01 -32.97 -5.18
CA VAL A 529 26.74 -33.08 -4.46
C VAL A 529 26.65 -34.49 -3.88
N VAL A 530 26.49 -34.59 -2.56
CA VAL A 530 26.32 -35.86 -1.85
C VAL A 530 24.84 -36.13 -1.63
N LEU A 531 24.33 -37.21 -2.22
CA LEU A 531 23.02 -37.78 -1.91
C LEU A 531 23.22 -38.96 -0.96
N ARG A 532 22.36 -39.12 0.04
CA ARG A 532 22.47 -40.19 1.04
C ARG A 532 21.31 -41.16 0.93
N ASP A 533 21.55 -42.41 1.33
CA ASP A 533 20.53 -43.46 1.44
C ASP A 533 19.75 -43.69 0.14
N VAL A 534 20.46 -43.71 -1.00
CA VAL A 534 19.85 -43.84 -2.32
C VAL A 534 19.60 -45.32 -2.63
N ARG A 535 18.32 -45.72 -2.70
CA ARG A 535 17.95 -47.10 -2.96
C ARG A 535 18.29 -47.55 -4.39
N GLY A 536 18.67 -48.80 -4.55
CA GLY A 536 18.76 -49.50 -5.83
C GLY A 536 17.42 -49.44 -6.57
N GLY A 537 17.48 -49.20 -7.88
CA GLY A 537 16.35 -48.90 -8.75
C GLY A 537 15.97 -47.41 -8.81
N THR A 538 16.57 -46.54 -7.98
CA THR A 538 16.29 -45.09 -8.02
C THR A 538 16.96 -44.45 -9.23
N ARG A 539 16.18 -43.63 -9.96
CA ARG A 539 16.71 -42.77 -11.02
C ARG A 539 16.81 -41.34 -10.51
N VAL A 540 18.02 -40.81 -10.46
CA VAL A 540 18.32 -39.42 -10.09
C VAL A 540 18.65 -38.64 -11.35
N ARG A 541 18.08 -37.44 -11.50
CA ARG A 541 18.44 -36.49 -12.56
C ARG A 541 19.14 -35.28 -11.98
N VAL A 542 20.39 -35.07 -12.36
CA VAL A 542 21.16 -33.88 -11.99
C VAL A 542 21.32 -33.01 -13.24
N GLY A 543 20.75 -31.81 -13.22
CA GLY A 543 20.81 -30.87 -14.33
C GLY A 543 21.60 -29.62 -13.95
N TRP A 544 22.38 -29.06 -14.87
CA TRP A 544 23.03 -27.76 -14.72
C TRP A 544 23.14 -27.06 -16.08
N SER A 545 23.41 -25.76 -16.08
CA SER A 545 23.66 -25.00 -17.30
C SER A 545 25.13 -24.57 -17.39
N ALA A 546 25.63 -24.50 -18.61
CA ALA A 546 27.00 -24.12 -18.93
C ALA A 546 27.03 -23.15 -20.12
N ILE A 547 28.07 -22.33 -20.21
CA ILE A 547 28.33 -21.43 -21.34
C ILE A 547 29.66 -21.86 -21.96
N ALA A 548 29.66 -22.21 -23.25
CA ALA A 548 30.88 -22.59 -23.96
C ALA A 548 31.81 -21.38 -24.11
N ASP A 549 33.10 -21.57 -23.82
CA ASP A 549 34.12 -20.52 -23.99
C ASP A 549 34.44 -20.32 -25.48
N ALA A 550 34.42 -19.08 -25.96
CA ALA A 550 34.69 -18.77 -27.36
C ALA A 550 36.15 -19.01 -27.78
N GLN A 551 37.08 -19.12 -26.81
CA GLN A 551 38.51 -19.29 -27.09
C GLN A 551 38.93 -20.76 -27.29
N LEU A 552 38.10 -21.72 -26.90
CA LEU A 552 38.41 -23.16 -27.01
C LEU A 552 37.76 -23.72 -28.28
N GLY A 553 38.59 -24.22 -29.20
CA GLY A 553 38.15 -24.65 -30.53
C GLY A 553 37.08 -25.74 -30.50
N ILE A 554 36.19 -25.71 -31.51
CA ILE A 554 35.16 -26.65 -32.00
C ILE A 554 34.49 -27.72 -31.11
N ASP A 555 35.10 -28.31 -30.07
CA ASP A 555 34.51 -29.37 -29.24
C ASP A 555 34.77 -29.14 -27.74
N LEU A 556 33.72 -29.16 -26.92
CA LEU A 556 33.80 -29.19 -25.45
C LEU A 556 33.35 -30.56 -24.90
N LEU A 557 33.82 -30.92 -23.70
CA LEU A 557 33.48 -32.20 -23.05
C LEU A 557 32.69 -31.93 -21.75
N ALA A 558 31.38 -32.23 -21.79
CA ALA A 558 30.55 -32.23 -20.59
C ALA A 558 30.64 -33.60 -19.92
N SER A 559 31.21 -33.67 -18.72
CA SER A 559 31.42 -34.93 -17.99
C SER A 559 30.78 -34.91 -16.60
N CYS A 560 30.31 -36.08 -16.18
CA CYS A 560 29.73 -36.33 -14.88
C CYS A 560 30.39 -37.57 -14.29
N GLU A 561 31.03 -37.40 -13.14
CA GLU A 561 31.66 -38.45 -12.34
C GLU A 561 30.74 -38.77 -11.16
N VAL A 562 30.39 -40.04 -10.99
CA VAL A 562 29.56 -40.49 -9.87
C VAL A 562 30.29 -41.56 -9.10
N THR A 563 30.50 -41.30 -7.80
CA THR A 563 31.11 -42.24 -6.84
C THR A 563 30.04 -42.71 -5.86
N ALA A 564 29.79 -44.01 -5.80
CA ALA A 564 28.91 -44.63 -4.80
C ALA A 564 29.76 -45.29 -3.71
N ASP A 565 29.54 -44.99 -2.43
CA ASP A 565 30.18 -45.65 -1.27
C ASP A 565 31.72 -45.79 -1.35
N ALA A 566 32.38 -44.78 -1.93
CA ALA A 566 33.82 -44.76 -2.21
C ALA A 566 34.33 -45.92 -3.12
N HIS A 567 33.44 -46.58 -3.85
CA HIS A 567 33.73 -47.55 -4.91
C HIS A 567 34.03 -46.83 -6.25
N PRO A 568 34.72 -47.51 -7.20
CA PRO A 568 35.21 -46.87 -8.42
C PRO A 568 34.13 -46.07 -9.15
N SER A 569 34.49 -44.84 -9.50
CA SER A 569 33.65 -43.85 -10.14
C SER A 569 33.22 -44.30 -11.53
N GLU A 570 31.94 -44.16 -11.86
CA GLU A 570 31.49 -44.21 -13.25
C GLU A 570 31.55 -42.79 -13.83
N LEU A 571 32.30 -42.64 -14.92
CA LEU A 571 32.44 -41.39 -15.65
C LEU A 571 31.63 -41.49 -16.94
N ALA A 572 30.63 -40.63 -17.08
CA ALA A 572 29.92 -40.44 -18.34
C ALA A 572 30.29 -39.09 -18.91
N ALA A 573 30.58 -39.05 -20.22
CA ALA A 573 30.95 -37.83 -20.90
C ALA A 573 30.25 -37.70 -22.25
N ARG A 574 29.91 -36.46 -22.61
CA ARG A 574 29.26 -36.09 -23.87
C ARG A 574 30.08 -35.01 -24.54
N ARG A 575 30.52 -35.25 -25.78
CA ARG A 575 31.09 -34.21 -26.63
C ARG A 575 29.99 -33.32 -27.18
N VAL A 576 30.25 -32.02 -27.15
CA VAL A 576 29.35 -30.96 -27.61
C VAL A 576 30.14 -30.06 -28.56
N ALA A 577 29.70 -29.95 -29.81
CA ALA A 577 30.40 -29.14 -30.80
C ALA A 577 30.00 -27.66 -30.69
N VAL A 578 30.96 -26.75 -30.73
CA VAL A 578 30.72 -25.30 -30.79
C VAL A 578 30.67 -24.88 -32.25
N ILE A 579 29.47 -24.59 -32.76
CA ILE A 579 29.23 -24.39 -34.20
C ILE A 579 29.23 -22.92 -34.62
N ASP A 580 29.04 -22.01 -33.67
CA ASP A 580 28.97 -20.58 -33.92
C ASP A 580 29.43 -19.80 -32.69
N CYS A 581 29.83 -18.55 -32.87
CA CYS A 581 30.16 -17.64 -31.78
C CYS A 581 29.13 -16.50 -31.80
N ASP A 582 28.45 -16.27 -30.68
CA ASP A 582 27.57 -15.11 -30.54
C ASP A 582 28.38 -13.82 -30.89
N PRO A 583 27.83 -12.87 -31.66
CA PRO A 583 28.51 -11.63 -32.05
C PRO A 583 29.10 -10.80 -30.90
N PHE A 584 28.69 -11.01 -29.65
CA PHE A 584 29.37 -10.40 -28.49
C PHE A 584 30.78 -10.97 -28.24
N ALA A 585 31.09 -12.18 -28.72
CA ALA A 585 32.42 -12.77 -28.69
C ALA A 585 33.26 -12.44 -29.95
N VAL A 586 32.69 -11.74 -30.94
CA VAL A 586 33.39 -11.33 -32.16
C VAL A 586 33.79 -9.87 -32.06
N ARG A 587 35.11 -9.61 -32.09
CA ARG A 587 35.67 -8.26 -32.16
C ARG A 587 35.09 -7.50 -33.36
N ALA A 588 34.26 -6.49 -33.11
CA ALA A 588 33.85 -5.53 -34.14
C ALA A 588 35.11 -4.92 -34.77
N ALA A 589 35.18 -4.89 -36.11
CA ALA A 589 36.40 -4.59 -36.89
C ALA A 589 36.98 -3.18 -36.61
N ASP A 590 36.19 -2.33 -35.97
CA ASP A 590 36.36 -0.92 -35.69
C ASP A 590 36.39 -0.59 -34.18
N ALA A 591 36.23 -1.59 -33.31
CA ALA A 591 36.39 -1.42 -31.86
C ALA A 591 37.87 -1.60 -31.43
N ALA A 592 38.39 -0.63 -30.66
CA ALA A 592 39.76 -0.66 -30.14
C ALA A 592 40.01 -1.75 -29.07
N TYR A 593 38.95 -2.40 -28.58
CA TYR A 593 38.97 -3.44 -27.56
C TYR A 593 37.92 -4.52 -27.88
N ALA A 594 38.16 -5.76 -27.44
CA ALA A 594 37.19 -6.86 -27.47
C ALA A 594 36.60 -7.04 -26.06
N ILE A 595 35.31 -7.38 -25.98
CA ILE A 595 34.64 -7.73 -24.72
C ILE A 595 34.33 -9.22 -24.79
N ASP A 596 35.27 -10.07 -24.34
CA ASP A 596 35.10 -11.54 -24.42
C ASP A 596 34.00 -12.05 -23.45
N ALA A 597 33.78 -11.34 -22.34
CA ALA A 597 32.70 -11.48 -21.36
C ALA A 597 32.85 -10.34 -20.33
N PRO A 598 31.80 -9.96 -19.57
CA PRO A 598 32.01 -9.18 -18.36
C PRO A 598 32.87 -9.99 -17.38
N VAL A 599 34.14 -9.61 -17.20
CA VAL A 599 34.93 -10.06 -16.05
C VAL A 599 34.34 -9.32 -14.85
N LEU A 600 33.40 -9.95 -14.15
CA LEU A 600 33.14 -9.55 -12.76
C LEU A 600 34.44 -9.81 -12.01
N PRO A 601 35.12 -8.78 -11.46
CA PRO A 601 36.26 -9.04 -10.61
C PRO A 601 35.76 -9.92 -9.47
N ILE A 602 36.42 -11.06 -9.31
CA ILE A 602 36.42 -11.82 -8.06
C ILE A 602 36.67 -10.76 -6.99
N CYS A 603 35.69 -10.51 -6.12
CA CYS A 603 35.94 -9.73 -4.92
C CYS A 603 37.07 -10.43 -4.19
N THR A 604 38.27 -9.86 -4.29
CA THR A 604 39.32 -10.13 -3.33
C THR A 604 38.77 -9.81 -1.95
N THR A 605 39.27 -10.54 -0.96
CA THR A 605 38.76 -10.56 0.41
C THR A 605 38.53 -9.14 0.96
N LEU A 606 37.49 -8.98 1.78
CA LEU A 606 37.14 -7.73 2.48
C LEU A 606 38.34 -7.06 3.18
N ASP A 607 39.38 -7.85 3.51
CA ASP A 607 40.62 -7.42 4.14
C ASP A 607 41.50 -6.52 3.23
N GLU A 608 41.47 -6.70 1.90
CA GLU A 608 42.25 -5.85 0.97
C GLU A 608 41.59 -4.47 0.73
N ILE A 609 40.26 -4.40 0.74
CA ILE A 609 39.51 -3.15 0.65
C ILE A 609 39.68 -2.33 1.95
N ALA A 610 39.75 -3.00 3.10
CA ALA A 610 40.04 -2.35 4.38
C ALA A 610 41.49 -1.79 4.44
N ALA A 611 42.45 -2.48 3.82
CA ALA A 611 43.83 -2.00 3.72
C ALA A 611 43.96 -0.78 2.79
N ALA A 612 43.31 -0.82 1.62
CA ALA A 612 43.36 0.28 0.64
C ALA A 612 42.62 1.55 1.11
N ALA A 613 41.59 1.42 1.94
CA ALA A 613 40.86 2.56 2.52
C ALA A 613 41.69 3.35 3.56
N THR A 614 42.82 2.81 4.03
CA THR A 614 43.65 3.44 5.07
C THR A 614 44.70 4.40 4.48
N GLU A 615 45.00 4.35 3.18
CA GLU A 615 46.10 5.14 2.57
C GLU A 615 45.68 6.36 1.73
N ALA A 616 44.39 6.61 1.49
CA ALA A 616 43.95 7.77 0.71
C ALA A 616 43.60 8.98 1.60
N THR A 617 44.62 9.66 2.15
CA THR A 617 44.43 10.98 2.78
C THR A 617 44.31 12.04 1.69
N VAL A 618 43.09 12.42 1.33
CA VAL A 618 42.81 13.58 0.45
C VAL A 618 43.01 14.87 1.27
N PRO A 619 43.78 15.87 0.79
CA PRO A 619 43.94 17.13 1.50
C PRO A 619 42.62 17.90 1.52
N VAL A 620 42.19 18.26 2.73
CA VAL A 620 41.03 19.13 2.99
C VAL A 620 41.26 20.50 2.34
N PRO A 621 40.36 21.02 1.49
CA PRO A 621 40.45 22.40 1.01
C PRO A 621 40.23 23.35 2.18
N GLN A 622 41.15 24.30 2.37
CA GLN A 622 41.02 25.34 3.39
C GLN A 622 39.78 26.20 3.14
N GLU A 623 38.97 26.38 4.17
CA GLU A 623 37.83 27.32 4.19
C GLU A 623 38.32 28.76 3.95
N PRO A 624 37.66 29.54 3.07
CA PRO A 624 37.92 30.97 2.97
C PRO A 624 37.28 31.72 4.15
N GLU A 625 38.04 32.64 4.74
CA GLU A 625 37.64 33.52 5.84
C GLU A 625 36.37 34.34 5.53
N PRO A 626 35.53 34.65 6.55
CA PRO A 626 34.29 35.37 6.36
C PRO A 626 34.54 36.87 6.18
N VAL A 627 34.25 37.38 4.98
CA VAL A 627 34.15 38.83 4.74
C VAL A 627 32.81 39.33 5.31
N SER A 628 32.90 40.13 6.37
CA SER A 628 31.77 40.90 6.91
C SER A 628 31.32 41.95 5.90
N ALA A 629 30.12 41.78 5.35
CA ALA A 629 29.39 42.84 4.65
C ALA A 629 28.01 43.01 5.27
N THR A 630 27.86 44.09 6.03
CA THR A 630 26.59 44.59 6.55
C THR A 630 25.84 45.29 5.40
N MET A 631 24.70 44.76 4.96
CA MET A 631 23.71 45.51 4.18
C MET A 631 22.33 45.37 4.80
N PRO A 632 21.51 46.45 4.80
CA PRO A 632 20.18 46.44 5.37
C PRO A 632 19.19 45.80 4.38
N LEU A 633 18.54 44.71 4.80
CA LEU A 633 17.40 44.15 4.09
C LEU A 633 16.18 45.06 4.28
N THR A 634 15.78 45.72 3.20
CA THR A 634 14.43 46.26 3.04
C THR A 634 13.54 45.10 2.59
N THR A 635 12.74 44.56 3.50
CA THR A 635 11.83 43.44 3.20
C THR A 635 10.59 43.97 2.50
N THR A 636 10.60 44.00 1.16
CA THR A 636 9.36 44.03 0.38
C THR A 636 8.82 42.60 0.31
N MET A 637 7.76 42.31 1.06
CA MET A 637 6.99 41.07 0.93
C MET A 637 6.43 40.98 -0.50
N HIS A 638 7.02 40.11 -1.32
CA HIS A 638 6.29 39.52 -2.43
C HIS A 638 5.45 38.36 -1.88
N PRO A 639 4.15 38.28 -2.19
CA PRO A 639 3.36 37.11 -1.85
C PRO A 639 3.98 35.91 -2.58
N ARG A 640 4.42 34.92 -1.80
CA ARG A 640 4.76 33.60 -2.32
C ARG A 640 3.50 33.05 -2.97
N ALA A 641 3.59 32.73 -4.26
CA ALA A 641 2.68 31.77 -4.86
C ALA A 641 2.91 30.43 -4.14
N THR A 642 2.07 30.16 -3.14
CA THR A 642 1.85 28.81 -2.64
C THR A 642 1.26 28.05 -3.82
N LEU A 643 1.99 27.07 -4.35
CA LEU A 643 1.39 26.08 -5.21
C LEU A 643 0.54 25.21 -4.28
N VAL A 644 -0.72 25.58 -4.15
CA VAL A 644 -1.73 24.80 -3.46
C VAL A 644 -2.05 23.62 -4.39
N LEU A 645 -1.63 22.42 -3.98
CA LEU A 645 -2.14 21.17 -4.52
C LEU A 645 -3.47 20.91 -3.79
N ASP A 646 -4.51 21.64 -4.16
CA ASP A 646 -5.88 21.29 -3.79
C ASP A 646 -6.29 20.04 -4.58
N ASP A 647 -6.87 19.09 -3.86
CA ASP A 647 -7.77 18.02 -4.33
C ASP A 647 -7.37 17.21 -5.58
N ILE A 648 -6.67 16.10 -5.33
CA ILE A 648 -7.00 14.86 -6.04
C ILE A 648 -7.97 14.10 -5.15
N ASP A 649 -9.26 14.38 -5.34
CA ASP A 649 -10.36 13.55 -4.84
C ASP A 649 -10.16 12.12 -5.35
N VAL A 650 -9.63 11.24 -4.52
CA VAL A 650 -9.81 9.79 -4.69
C VAL A 650 -11.20 9.46 -4.16
N LEU A 651 -12.22 9.83 -4.94
CA LEU A 651 -13.57 9.33 -4.77
C LEU A 651 -13.54 7.80 -4.90
N PRO A 652 -14.03 7.02 -3.93
CA PRO A 652 -14.53 5.70 -4.26
C PRO A 652 -15.68 5.93 -5.25
N LEU A 653 -15.57 5.37 -6.46
CA LEU A 653 -16.63 5.39 -7.48
C LEU A 653 -17.87 4.69 -6.90
N ALA A 654 -18.69 5.45 -6.17
CA ALA A 654 -20.04 5.09 -5.82
C ALA A 654 -20.83 5.11 -7.13
N VAL A 655 -21.06 3.92 -7.68
CA VAL A 655 -21.92 3.71 -8.84
C VAL A 655 -23.29 4.29 -8.52
N ASP A 656 -23.61 5.43 -9.13
CA ASP A 656 -24.92 6.05 -9.10
C ASP A 656 -25.96 5.08 -9.71
N LYS A 657 -26.74 4.44 -8.84
CA LYS A 657 -27.77 3.45 -9.21
C LYS A 657 -29.03 4.08 -9.80
N THR A 658 -29.05 5.40 -10.06
CA THR A 658 -30.30 6.10 -10.41
C THR A 658 -30.44 6.56 -11.86
N ASN A 659 -29.45 6.31 -12.74
CA ASN A 659 -29.62 6.53 -14.18
C ASN A 659 -29.92 5.21 -14.93
N GLY A 660 -31.08 5.16 -15.59
CA GLY A 660 -31.57 4.01 -16.35
C GLY A 660 -30.53 3.38 -17.27
N ALA A 661 -30.31 2.09 -17.08
CA ALA A 661 -29.25 1.26 -17.66
C ALA A 661 -29.15 1.32 -19.19
N ARG A 662 -28.29 2.18 -19.72
CA ARG A 662 -27.38 1.76 -20.80
C ARG A 662 -26.21 1.07 -20.12
N ALA A 663 -26.26 -0.25 -20.02
CA ALA A 663 -25.15 -1.04 -19.51
C ALA A 663 -23.88 -0.67 -20.29
N ASP A 664 -22.91 -0.04 -19.62
CA ASP A 664 -21.58 0.17 -20.17
C ASP A 664 -21.07 -1.22 -20.60
N ARG A 665 -20.82 -1.37 -21.91
CA ARG A 665 -20.39 -2.64 -22.46
C ARG A 665 -18.93 -2.84 -22.08
N PRO A 666 -18.60 -3.90 -21.32
CA PRO A 666 -17.23 -4.18 -20.97
C PRO A 666 -16.45 -4.58 -22.22
N PHE A 667 -15.21 -4.10 -22.32
CA PHE A 667 -14.22 -4.75 -23.15
C PHE A 667 -13.97 -6.18 -22.63
N GLY A 668 -13.74 -7.13 -23.53
CA GLY A 668 -13.36 -8.50 -23.18
C GLY A 668 -12.07 -8.87 -23.91
N ALA A 669 -11.00 -9.19 -23.18
CA ALA A 669 -9.89 -9.98 -23.71
C ALA A 669 -9.94 -11.36 -23.05
N ALA A 670 -9.66 -12.42 -23.82
CA ALA A 670 -9.84 -13.80 -23.38
C ALA A 670 -8.48 -14.47 -23.18
N LEU A 671 -8.21 -14.90 -21.97
CA LEU A 671 -7.07 -15.71 -21.58
C LEU A 671 -7.47 -17.19 -21.63
N ALA A 672 -6.94 -17.94 -22.58
CA ALA A 672 -7.14 -19.38 -22.65
C ALA A 672 -6.39 -20.06 -21.48
N LEU A 673 -7.15 -20.63 -20.53
CA LEU A 673 -6.59 -21.32 -19.36
C LEU A 673 -6.39 -22.82 -19.62
N GLY A 674 -5.59 -23.15 -20.64
CA GLY A 674 -5.13 -24.53 -20.84
C GLY A 674 -4.19 -25.01 -19.72
N ALA A 675 -3.98 -26.33 -19.61
CA ALA A 675 -3.10 -26.91 -18.59
C ALA A 675 -1.69 -26.28 -18.59
N ASP A 676 -1.08 -26.14 -19.78
CA ASP A 676 0.23 -25.50 -19.94
C ASP A 676 0.27 -24.06 -19.39
N ARG A 677 -0.84 -23.32 -19.54
CA ARG A 677 -0.95 -21.95 -19.06
C ARG A 677 -1.13 -21.88 -17.55
N ILE A 678 -1.95 -22.76 -16.99
CA ILE A 678 -2.13 -22.89 -15.54
C ILE A 678 -0.80 -23.23 -14.88
N ASP A 679 -0.03 -24.16 -15.47
CA ASP A 679 1.30 -24.51 -14.99
C ASP A 679 2.28 -23.34 -15.10
N ALA A 680 2.24 -22.59 -16.20
CA ALA A 680 3.06 -21.38 -16.35
C ALA A 680 2.73 -20.31 -15.30
N ILE A 681 1.44 -20.10 -14.99
CA ILE A 681 1.00 -19.19 -13.92
C ILE A 681 1.53 -19.67 -12.57
N ALA A 682 1.32 -20.96 -12.24
CA ALA A 682 1.79 -21.53 -10.98
C ALA A 682 3.31 -21.40 -10.82
N CYS A 683 4.07 -21.70 -11.88
CA CYS A 683 5.53 -21.57 -11.90
C CYS A 683 5.99 -20.13 -11.62
N MET A 684 5.39 -19.14 -12.30
CA MET A 684 5.72 -17.73 -12.08
C MET A 684 5.39 -17.27 -10.65
N LEU A 685 4.24 -17.68 -10.10
CA LEU A 685 3.84 -17.32 -8.73
C LEU A 685 4.72 -17.98 -7.66
N HIS A 686 5.20 -19.20 -7.89
CA HIS A 686 6.20 -19.86 -7.04
C HIS A 686 7.51 -19.05 -6.99
N THR A 687 7.96 -18.51 -8.12
CA THR A 687 9.18 -17.69 -8.14
C THR A 687 9.04 -16.32 -7.45
N ALA A 688 7.82 -15.88 -7.15
CA ALA A 688 7.57 -14.59 -6.51
C ALA A 688 7.66 -14.60 -4.97
N ASP A 689 8.20 -15.67 -4.35
CA ASP A 689 8.25 -15.82 -2.90
C ASP A 689 9.27 -14.88 -2.23
N GLY A 690 8.79 -13.76 -1.68
CA GLY A 690 9.53 -12.95 -0.70
C GLY A 690 10.62 -12.00 -1.24
N ALA A 691 10.77 -11.86 -2.56
CA ALA A 691 11.85 -11.09 -3.19
C ALA A 691 11.48 -9.65 -3.62
N GLY A 692 10.32 -9.16 -3.18
CA GLY A 692 9.87 -7.77 -3.34
C GLY A 692 8.77 -7.58 -4.39
N LEU A 693 8.21 -6.36 -4.51
CA LEU A 693 7.11 -6.09 -5.45
C LEU A 693 7.46 -6.42 -6.90
N ALA A 694 8.71 -6.22 -7.32
CA ALA A 694 9.17 -6.51 -8.67
C ALA A 694 8.95 -7.97 -9.08
N THR A 695 9.06 -8.94 -8.17
CA THR A 695 8.82 -10.35 -8.51
C THR A 695 7.35 -10.64 -8.80
N TYR A 696 6.42 -9.94 -8.14
CA TYR A 696 4.99 -10.05 -8.43
C TYR A 696 4.66 -9.50 -9.81
N LEU A 697 5.32 -8.42 -10.23
CA LEU A 697 5.09 -7.81 -11.55
C LEU A 697 5.44 -8.75 -12.70
N THR A 698 6.40 -9.66 -12.52
CA THR A 698 6.74 -10.64 -13.57
C THR A 698 5.58 -11.57 -13.91
N ALA A 699 4.65 -11.80 -12.98
CA ALA A 699 3.46 -12.63 -13.22
C ALA A 699 2.51 -11.98 -14.24
N LEU A 700 2.53 -10.65 -14.42
CA LEU A 700 1.73 -9.97 -15.45
C LEU A 700 1.97 -10.53 -16.86
N ARG A 701 3.17 -11.09 -17.11
CA ARG A 701 3.53 -11.75 -18.38
C ARG A 701 2.52 -12.84 -18.77
N VAL A 702 2.15 -13.69 -17.81
CA VAL A 702 1.31 -14.87 -18.02
C VAL A 702 -0.16 -14.62 -17.67
N LEU A 703 -0.44 -13.61 -16.83
CA LEU A 703 -1.78 -13.26 -16.35
C LEU A 703 -2.56 -12.35 -17.31
N VAL A 704 -1.86 -11.58 -18.14
CA VAL A 704 -2.49 -10.79 -19.21
C VAL A 704 -2.73 -11.69 -20.44
N PRO A 705 -3.91 -11.64 -21.09
CA PRO A 705 -4.22 -12.48 -22.26
C PRO A 705 -3.21 -12.35 -23.41
N ASP A 706 -2.82 -13.43 -24.06
CA ASP A 706 -1.87 -13.36 -25.20
C ASP A 706 -2.51 -12.77 -26.46
N GLU A 707 -3.76 -13.18 -26.71
CA GLU A 707 -4.50 -12.81 -27.91
C GLU A 707 -5.67 -11.90 -27.55
N PRO A 708 -6.03 -10.94 -28.42
CA PRO A 708 -7.26 -10.19 -28.26
C PRO A 708 -8.45 -11.15 -28.37
N SER A 709 -9.60 -10.81 -27.77
CA SER A 709 -10.78 -11.66 -27.97
C SER A 709 -11.18 -11.69 -29.45
N PRO A 710 -11.75 -12.81 -29.95
CA PRO A 710 -12.26 -12.87 -31.32
C PRO A 710 -13.28 -11.77 -31.64
N ALA A 711 -13.99 -11.28 -30.61
CA ALA A 711 -14.90 -10.14 -30.73
C ALA A 711 -14.18 -8.81 -30.99
N LEU A 712 -12.99 -8.61 -30.42
CA LEU A 712 -12.15 -7.45 -30.71
C LEU A 712 -11.57 -7.53 -32.13
N GLU A 713 -11.06 -8.70 -32.52
CA GLU A 713 -10.51 -8.92 -33.87
C GLU A 713 -11.55 -8.69 -34.97
N ALA A 714 -12.78 -9.18 -34.76
CA ALA A 714 -13.87 -9.01 -35.70
C ALA A 714 -14.49 -7.60 -35.69
N GLY A 715 -14.40 -6.89 -34.56
CA GLY A 715 -15.05 -5.61 -34.35
C GLY A 715 -14.19 -4.38 -34.69
N ASP A 716 -12.87 -4.46 -34.47
CA ASP A 716 -11.95 -3.33 -34.60
C ASP A 716 -10.50 -3.78 -34.80
N VAL A 717 -10.08 -3.84 -36.06
CA VAL A 717 -8.71 -4.21 -36.46
C VAL A 717 -7.66 -3.29 -35.83
N ALA A 718 -7.98 -2.02 -35.60
CA ALA A 718 -7.04 -1.07 -35.00
C ALA A 718 -6.84 -1.36 -33.50
N ALA A 719 -7.91 -1.67 -32.78
CA ALA A 719 -7.82 -2.08 -31.38
C ALA A 719 -7.10 -3.42 -31.20
N ALA A 720 -7.34 -4.39 -32.08
CA ALA A 720 -6.60 -5.66 -32.09
C ALA A 720 -5.10 -5.47 -32.39
N ALA A 721 -4.75 -4.62 -33.36
CA ALA A 721 -3.36 -4.29 -33.67
C ALA A 721 -2.68 -3.55 -32.51
N ALA A 722 -3.37 -2.61 -31.86
CA ALA A 722 -2.86 -1.90 -30.69
C ALA A 722 -2.63 -2.85 -29.49
N TYR A 723 -3.52 -3.83 -29.29
CA TYR A 723 -3.34 -4.86 -28.27
C TYR A 723 -2.10 -5.73 -28.52
N ALA A 724 -1.90 -6.17 -29.78
CA ALA A 724 -0.73 -6.95 -30.15
C ALA A 724 0.57 -6.16 -29.93
N ALA A 725 0.59 -4.86 -30.27
CA ALA A 725 1.73 -3.98 -30.01
C ALA A 725 2.01 -3.83 -28.51
N PHE A 726 0.96 -3.66 -27.69
CA PHE A 726 1.05 -3.64 -26.23
C PHE A 726 1.65 -4.94 -25.70
N ARG A 727 1.15 -6.11 -26.12
CA ARG A 727 1.66 -7.41 -25.65
C ARG A 727 3.13 -7.63 -26.01
N CYS A 728 3.54 -7.21 -27.21
CA CYS A 728 4.94 -7.27 -27.63
C CYS A 728 5.82 -6.43 -26.68
N ALA A 729 5.48 -5.15 -26.48
CA ALA A 729 6.25 -4.26 -25.62
C ALA A 729 6.26 -4.71 -24.15
N GLN A 730 5.14 -5.22 -23.65
CA GLN A 730 5.04 -5.75 -22.29
C GLN A 730 5.96 -6.96 -22.09
N THR A 731 5.95 -7.89 -23.05
CA THR A 731 6.81 -9.08 -23.04
C THR A 731 8.29 -8.68 -22.96
N ASP A 732 8.70 -7.72 -23.79
CA ASP A 732 10.08 -7.21 -23.83
C ASP A 732 10.53 -6.55 -22.52
N VAL A 733 9.67 -5.74 -21.89
CA VAL A 733 9.96 -5.13 -20.59
C VAL A 733 10.03 -6.18 -19.48
N LEU A 734 9.03 -7.06 -19.39
CA LEU A 734 8.97 -8.07 -18.33
C LEU A 734 10.06 -9.15 -18.48
N ASP A 735 10.50 -9.48 -19.69
CA ASP A 735 11.66 -10.37 -19.89
C ASP A 735 12.96 -9.73 -19.41
N ARG A 736 13.19 -8.45 -19.72
CA ARG A 736 14.34 -7.71 -19.19
C ARG A 736 14.32 -7.65 -17.66
N LEU A 737 13.16 -7.37 -17.07
CA LEU A 737 12.98 -7.38 -15.62
C LEU A 737 13.25 -8.76 -15.02
N PHE A 738 12.74 -9.81 -15.64
CA PHE A 738 12.92 -11.20 -15.20
C PHE A 738 14.39 -11.65 -15.26
N VAL A 739 15.14 -11.22 -16.28
CA VAL A 739 16.58 -11.42 -16.39
C VAL A 739 17.29 -10.63 -15.28
N LYS A 740 16.96 -9.34 -15.12
CA LYS A 740 17.61 -8.47 -14.13
C LYS A 740 17.45 -8.97 -12.69
N LEU A 741 16.26 -9.47 -12.33
CA LEU A 741 15.96 -10.05 -11.01
C LEU A 741 16.83 -11.27 -10.67
N ARG A 742 17.45 -11.93 -11.66
CA ARG A 742 18.35 -13.07 -11.46
C ARG A 742 19.82 -12.69 -11.37
N ILE A 743 20.17 -11.45 -11.65
CA ILE A 743 21.56 -10.97 -11.55
C ILE A 743 21.77 -10.45 -10.12
N PRO A 744 22.55 -11.13 -9.27
CA PRO A 744 22.75 -10.71 -7.89
C PRO A 744 23.33 -9.28 -7.81
N GLY A 745 22.78 -8.47 -6.92
CA GLY A 745 23.27 -7.11 -6.66
C GLY A 745 22.76 -6.02 -7.62
N PHE A 746 21.96 -6.36 -8.64
CA PHE A 746 21.31 -5.36 -9.48
C PHE A 746 20.01 -4.86 -8.84
N ALA A 747 19.97 -3.57 -8.54
CA ALA A 747 18.75 -2.92 -8.06
C ALA A 747 17.73 -2.80 -9.21
N VAL A 748 16.49 -3.18 -8.93
CA VAL A 748 15.34 -2.91 -9.81
C VAL A 748 14.86 -1.48 -9.52
N THR A 749 14.56 -0.75 -10.58
CA THR A 749 14.11 0.64 -10.58
C THR A 749 12.87 0.79 -11.45
N ALA A 750 12.22 1.93 -11.36
CA ALA A 750 11.05 2.35 -12.13
C ALA A 750 11.29 2.26 -13.65
N ALA A 751 12.53 2.50 -14.10
CA ALA A 751 12.90 2.38 -15.51
C ALA A 751 12.96 0.92 -16.02
N ASP A 752 12.96 -0.08 -15.13
CA ASP A 752 12.98 -1.50 -15.51
C ASP A 752 11.57 -2.08 -15.67
N VAL A 753 10.55 -1.41 -15.12
CA VAL A 753 9.15 -1.86 -15.14
C VAL A 753 8.31 -1.16 -16.21
N GLU A 754 8.83 -0.06 -16.76
CA GLU A 754 8.21 0.68 -17.86
C GLU A 754 9.27 1.42 -18.68
N ASP A 755 9.10 1.40 -20.01
CA ASP A 755 9.79 2.32 -20.91
C ASP A 755 8.79 3.07 -21.81
N ALA A 756 9.29 4.03 -22.59
CA ALA A 756 8.44 4.84 -23.46
C ALA A 756 7.66 4.02 -24.50
N THR A 757 8.25 2.92 -24.98
CA THR A 757 7.60 2.05 -25.98
C THR A 757 6.40 1.33 -25.37
N LEU A 758 6.56 0.79 -24.16
CA LEU A 758 5.46 0.18 -23.42
C LEU A 758 4.38 1.21 -23.09
N ARG A 759 4.76 2.40 -22.62
CA ARG A 759 3.82 3.49 -22.31
C ARG A 759 2.96 3.86 -23.51
N ASP A 760 3.59 4.12 -24.66
CA ASP A 760 2.91 4.51 -25.88
C ASP A 760 1.97 3.40 -26.37
N ALA A 761 2.38 2.13 -26.24
CA ALA A 761 1.55 0.99 -26.62
C ALA A 761 0.33 0.83 -25.70
N ILE A 762 0.48 1.02 -24.38
CA ILE A 762 -0.65 1.04 -23.42
C ILE A 762 -1.61 2.18 -23.79
N ALA A 763 -1.09 3.41 -23.96
CA ALA A 763 -1.91 4.57 -24.27
C ALA A 763 -2.68 4.39 -25.60
N ALA A 764 -2.02 3.88 -26.64
CA ALA A 764 -2.63 3.57 -27.94
C ALA A 764 -3.75 2.52 -27.81
N PHE A 765 -3.50 1.46 -27.04
CA PHE A 765 -4.49 0.41 -26.81
C PHE A 765 -5.73 0.95 -26.07
N TYR A 766 -5.55 1.66 -24.96
CA TYR A 766 -6.68 2.25 -24.22
C TYR A 766 -7.44 3.30 -25.05
N THR A 767 -6.74 4.09 -25.86
CA THR A 767 -7.36 5.05 -26.79
C THR A 767 -8.20 4.35 -27.84
N ALA A 768 -7.68 3.27 -28.45
CA ALA A 768 -8.43 2.46 -29.40
C ALA A 768 -9.68 1.86 -28.73
N LEU A 769 -9.53 1.26 -27.55
CA LEU A 769 -10.61 0.67 -26.76
C LEU A 769 -11.73 1.66 -26.41
N ILE A 770 -11.38 2.90 -26.04
CA ILE A 770 -12.36 3.96 -25.78
C ILE A 770 -13.08 4.40 -27.08
N SER A 771 -12.39 4.35 -28.22
CA SER A 771 -12.88 4.78 -29.53
C SER A 771 -13.77 3.74 -30.22
N THR A 772 -13.61 2.44 -29.92
CA THR A 772 -14.42 1.34 -30.50
C THR A 772 -15.91 1.38 -30.15
N ARG A 773 -16.35 2.36 -29.33
CA ARG A 773 -17.72 2.52 -28.78
C ARG A 773 -18.84 2.62 -29.84
N ASP A 774 -18.51 2.91 -31.10
CA ASP A 774 -19.48 3.07 -32.20
C ASP A 774 -19.75 1.80 -33.03
N ALA A 775 -18.93 0.74 -32.90
CA ALA A 775 -19.18 -0.52 -33.58
C ALA A 775 -20.21 -1.35 -32.79
N ARG A 776 -21.41 -1.52 -33.35
CA ARG A 776 -22.46 -2.40 -32.78
C ARG A 776 -21.98 -3.85 -32.73
N VAL A 777 -21.26 -4.24 -31.67
CA VAL A 777 -21.10 -5.65 -31.34
C VAL A 777 -22.46 -6.13 -30.83
N THR A 778 -23.28 -6.67 -31.74
CA THR A 778 -24.48 -7.42 -31.39
C THR A 778 -24.06 -8.50 -30.40
N SER A 779 -24.71 -8.53 -29.24
CA SER A 779 -24.52 -9.53 -28.19
C SER A 779 -24.56 -10.92 -28.81
N ALA A 780 -23.39 -11.48 -29.11
CA ALA A 780 -23.27 -12.85 -29.56
C ALA A 780 -23.46 -13.71 -28.32
N SER A 781 -24.71 -14.04 -28.01
CA SER A 781 -25.08 -15.05 -27.01
C SER A 781 -24.71 -16.48 -27.44
N GLY A 782 -23.74 -16.63 -28.35
CA GLY A 782 -23.16 -17.91 -28.70
C GLY A 782 -22.09 -18.22 -27.68
N ARG A 783 -22.31 -19.26 -26.87
CA ARG A 783 -21.28 -19.85 -26.00
C ARG A 783 -19.99 -19.99 -26.83
N THR A 784 -18.96 -19.21 -26.50
CA THR A 784 -17.61 -19.50 -26.94
C THR A 784 -17.24 -20.84 -26.32
N ALA A 785 -16.97 -21.83 -27.16
CA ALA A 785 -16.82 -23.23 -26.76
C ALA A 785 -15.45 -23.55 -26.14
N ALA A 786 -14.81 -22.57 -25.49
CA ALA A 786 -13.48 -22.70 -24.89
C ALA A 786 -13.47 -22.06 -23.50
N SER A 787 -12.75 -22.69 -22.58
CA SER A 787 -12.63 -22.37 -21.16
C SER A 787 -11.79 -21.10 -20.93
N ASP A 788 -12.30 -19.98 -21.41
CA ASP A 788 -11.52 -18.76 -21.48
C ASP A 788 -11.84 -17.84 -20.31
N ALA A 789 -10.82 -17.42 -19.58
CA ALA A 789 -10.95 -16.39 -18.57
C ALA A 789 -10.97 -15.01 -19.24
N ALA A 790 -11.94 -14.16 -18.92
CA ALA A 790 -12.10 -12.85 -19.54
C ALA A 790 -11.61 -11.70 -18.64
N ALA A 791 -10.82 -10.79 -19.21
CA ALA A 791 -10.50 -9.49 -18.65
C ALA A 791 -11.58 -8.49 -19.03
N ILE A 792 -12.15 -7.80 -18.04
CA ILE A 792 -13.24 -6.85 -18.22
C ILE A 792 -12.80 -5.49 -17.65
N VAL A 793 -12.65 -4.51 -18.54
CA VAL A 793 -12.35 -3.12 -18.16
C VAL A 793 -13.54 -2.23 -18.53
N PRO A 794 -14.23 -1.64 -17.53
CA PRO A 794 -15.24 -0.61 -17.78
C PRO A 794 -14.65 0.60 -18.50
N VAL A 795 -15.42 1.22 -19.41
CA VAL A 795 -14.93 2.35 -20.22
C VAL A 795 -14.54 3.56 -19.36
N ASN A 796 -15.22 3.79 -18.23
CA ASN A 796 -14.88 4.90 -17.35
C ASN A 796 -13.55 4.63 -16.62
N ASP A 797 -13.30 3.39 -16.20
CA ASP A 797 -12.04 2.98 -15.60
C ASP A 797 -10.91 3.08 -16.63
N ALA A 798 -11.16 2.68 -17.88
CA ALA A 798 -10.22 2.85 -18.99
C ALA A 798 -9.83 4.31 -19.23
N ARG A 799 -10.80 5.24 -19.16
CA ARG A 799 -10.53 6.70 -19.27
C ARG A 799 -9.73 7.22 -18.08
N ALA A 800 -10.08 6.80 -16.87
CA ALA A 800 -9.37 7.20 -15.65
C ALA A 800 -7.92 6.72 -15.69
N LEU A 801 -7.68 5.47 -16.08
CA LEU A 801 -6.33 4.90 -16.23
C LEU A 801 -5.53 5.61 -17.32
N LEU A 802 -6.14 5.91 -18.47
CA LEU A 802 -5.47 6.64 -19.55
C LEU A 802 -5.10 8.08 -19.13
N ALA A 803 -6.00 8.78 -18.43
CA ALA A 803 -5.70 10.11 -17.89
C ALA A 803 -4.54 10.06 -16.88
N SER A 804 -4.59 9.13 -15.92
CA SER A 804 -3.53 8.91 -14.92
C SER A 804 -2.18 8.58 -15.57
N LEU A 805 -2.19 7.76 -16.63
CA LEU A 805 -0.98 7.40 -17.39
C LEU A 805 -0.35 8.62 -18.10
N HIS A 806 -1.17 9.55 -18.61
CA HIS A 806 -0.66 10.76 -19.27
C HIS A 806 -0.08 11.77 -18.29
N ASP A 807 -0.64 11.86 -17.09
CA ASP A 807 -0.23 12.83 -16.08
C ASP A 807 0.95 12.36 -15.21
N SER A 808 1.24 11.04 -15.21
CA SER A 808 2.30 10.44 -14.40
C SER A 808 3.67 10.44 -15.11
N PRO A 809 4.80 10.53 -14.37
CA PRO A 809 6.14 10.41 -14.96
C PRO A 809 6.43 8.98 -15.45
N LEU A 810 7.40 8.82 -16.35
CA LEU A 810 7.82 7.50 -16.86
C LEU A 810 8.37 6.62 -15.72
N GLY A 811 7.90 5.37 -15.62
CA GLY A 811 8.24 4.44 -14.54
C GLY A 811 7.30 4.48 -13.33
N ALA A 812 6.31 5.39 -13.32
CA ALA A 812 5.29 5.46 -12.28
C ALA A 812 4.39 4.20 -12.26
N PRO A 813 3.75 3.87 -11.12
CA PRO A 813 2.91 2.68 -11.01
C PRO A 813 1.69 2.67 -11.93
N ASP A 814 1.28 3.82 -12.49
CA ASP A 814 0.10 3.97 -13.34
C ASP A 814 0.07 3.04 -14.55
N ALA A 815 1.21 2.83 -15.21
CA ALA A 815 1.32 1.89 -16.32
C ALA A 815 1.12 0.43 -15.90
N LEU A 816 1.59 0.08 -14.70
CA LEU A 816 1.40 -1.25 -14.12
C LEU A 816 -0.04 -1.44 -13.63
N ARG A 817 -0.70 -0.38 -13.14
CA ARG A 817 -2.13 -0.39 -12.81
C ARG A 817 -2.99 -0.62 -14.05
N ALA A 818 -2.66 0.06 -15.15
CA ALA A 818 -3.30 -0.18 -16.45
C ALA A 818 -3.13 -1.64 -16.89
N GLN A 819 -1.93 -2.21 -16.80
CA GLN A 819 -1.71 -3.64 -17.08
C GLN A 819 -2.48 -4.57 -16.14
N THR A 820 -2.54 -4.23 -14.84
CA THR A 820 -3.25 -5.01 -13.82
C THR A 820 -4.76 -5.04 -14.08
N ALA A 821 -5.33 -3.97 -14.63
CA ALA A 821 -6.73 -3.95 -15.06
C ALA A 821 -7.03 -4.94 -16.19
N LEU A 822 -6.02 -5.40 -16.94
CA LEU A 822 -6.15 -6.37 -18.02
C LEU A 822 -5.99 -7.84 -17.56
N ILE A 823 -5.79 -8.09 -16.26
CA ILE A 823 -5.82 -9.46 -15.73
C ILE A 823 -7.25 -10.01 -15.88
N ALA A 824 -7.37 -11.26 -16.31
CA ALA A 824 -8.66 -11.93 -16.45
C ALA A 824 -9.33 -12.13 -15.07
N ARG A 825 -10.53 -11.57 -14.86
CA ARG A 825 -11.25 -11.60 -13.56
C ARG A 825 -12.46 -12.51 -13.55
N ARG A 826 -12.84 -13.05 -14.70
CA ARG A 826 -13.94 -14.02 -14.83
C ARG A 826 -13.42 -15.28 -15.47
N CYS A 827 -13.69 -16.43 -14.88
CA CYS A 827 -13.42 -17.74 -15.47
C CYS A 827 -14.69 -18.56 -15.29
N ASP A 828 -15.46 -18.74 -16.38
CA ASP A 828 -16.78 -19.38 -16.29
C ASP A 828 -16.69 -20.88 -16.01
N ASP A 829 -15.60 -21.52 -16.45
CA ASP A 829 -15.37 -22.96 -16.31
C ASP A 829 -14.70 -23.35 -14.98
N ASP A 830 -13.95 -22.43 -14.37
CA ASP A 830 -13.34 -22.61 -13.04
C ASP A 830 -13.50 -21.35 -12.20
N ALA A 831 -14.64 -21.26 -11.53
CA ALA A 831 -14.99 -20.13 -10.67
C ALA A 831 -13.97 -19.90 -9.53
N ARG A 832 -13.20 -20.92 -9.11
CA ARG A 832 -12.17 -20.77 -8.07
C ARG A 832 -10.97 -20.02 -8.61
N VAL A 833 -10.49 -20.42 -9.80
CA VAL A 833 -9.40 -19.70 -10.49
C VAL A 833 -9.84 -18.28 -10.81
N GLY A 834 -11.08 -18.07 -11.29
CA GLY A 834 -11.61 -16.74 -11.56
C GLY A 834 -11.63 -15.83 -10.32
N ALA A 835 -12.14 -16.33 -9.18
CA ALA A 835 -12.15 -15.57 -7.93
C ALA A 835 -10.73 -15.27 -7.40
N ALA A 836 -9.79 -16.20 -7.57
CA ALA A 836 -8.42 -16.00 -7.11
C ALA A 836 -7.65 -15.01 -8.00
N LEU A 837 -7.90 -15.01 -9.32
CA LEU A 837 -7.35 -14.01 -10.25
C LEU A 837 -7.87 -12.60 -9.91
N ASP A 838 -9.17 -12.45 -9.62
CA ASP A 838 -9.75 -11.17 -9.21
C ASP A 838 -9.14 -10.68 -7.88
N GLY A 839 -9.01 -11.57 -6.89
CA GLY A 839 -8.35 -11.27 -5.62
C GLY A 839 -6.89 -10.82 -5.80
N TYR A 840 -6.13 -11.50 -6.66
CA TYR A 840 -4.75 -11.13 -7.00
C TYR A 840 -4.68 -9.76 -7.69
N ALA A 841 -5.52 -9.53 -8.71
CA ALA A 841 -5.56 -8.26 -9.42
C ALA A 841 -5.93 -7.09 -8.50
N ALA A 842 -6.91 -7.27 -7.61
CA ALA A 842 -7.31 -6.26 -6.64
C ALA A 842 -6.20 -5.95 -5.61
N ALA A 843 -5.54 -6.98 -5.09
CA ALA A 843 -4.43 -6.80 -4.14
C ALA A 843 -3.22 -6.12 -4.81
N LEU A 844 -2.93 -6.45 -6.07
CA LEU A 844 -1.85 -5.82 -6.82
C LEU A 844 -2.16 -4.36 -7.13
N ASP A 845 -3.36 -4.04 -7.62
CA ASP A 845 -3.78 -2.64 -7.89
C ASP A 845 -3.77 -1.80 -6.61
N ALA A 846 -4.30 -2.32 -5.49
CA ALA A 846 -4.25 -1.64 -4.20
C ALA A 846 -2.81 -1.41 -3.70
N THR A 847 -1.88 -2.30 -4.05
CA THR A 847 -0.46 -2.14 -3.71
C THR A 847 0.19 -1.06 -4.57
N LEU A 848 -0.09 -1.04 -5.87
CA LEU A 848 0.42 -0.02 -6.80
C LEU A 848 -0.17 1.37 -6.51
N LEU A 849 -1.47 1.44 -6.17
CA LEU A 849 -2.17 2.68 -5.85
C LEU A 849 -1.56 3.43 -4.66
N ARG A 850 -0.97 2.71 -3.69
CA ARG A 850 -0.24 3.33 -2.55
C ARG A 850 0.96 4.18 -2.98
N TYR A 851 1.47 3.97 -4.18
CA TYR A 851 2.60 4.70 -4.76
C TYR A 851 2.18 5.65 -5.89
N ALA A 852 0.89 5.75 -6.21
CA ALA A 852 0.41 6.68 -7.22
C ALA A 852 0.68 8.13 -6.77
N GLY A 853 1.35 8.92 -7.62
CA GLY A 853 1.77 10.28 -7.30
C GLY A 853 2.97 10.38 -6.34
N ALA A 854 3.54 9.27 -5.87
CA ALA A 854 4.75 9.28 -5.06
C ALA A 854 6.00 9.58 -5.94
N PRO A 855 7.06 10.17 -5.36
CA PRO A 855 8.37 10.26 -6.03
C PRO A 855 8.88 8.89 -6.51
N LEU A 856 9.50 8.85 -7.69
CA LEU A 856 9.97 7.59 -8.30
C LEU A 856 10.96 6.85 -7.42
N GLU A 857 11.77 7.56 -6.63
CA GLU A 857 12.74 6.94 -5.72
C GLU A 857 12.06 6.13 -4.61
N LEU A 858 10.85 6.52 -4.19
CA LEU A 858 10.06 5.73 -3.25
C LEU A 858 9.51 4.48 -3.92
N PHE A 859 9.10 4.60 -5.19
CA PHE A 859 8.66 3.45 -5.96
C PHE A 859 9.80 2.47 -6.26
N ASP A 860 11.02 2.96 -6.55
CA ASP A 860 12.24 2.14 -6.67
C ASP A 860 12.49 1.31 -5.42
N CYS A 861 12.37 1.93 -4.24
CA CYS A 861 12.48 1.23 -2.97
C CYS A 861 11.36 0.18 -2.80
N ALA A 862 10.13 0.50 -3.20
CA ALA A 862 9.01 -0.43 -3.14
C ALA A 862 9.19 -1.65 -4.04
N LEU A 863 9.80 -1.48 -5.23
CA LEU A 863 10.11 -2.57 -6.15
C LEU A 863 11.04 -3.62 -5.53
N ALA A 864 11.96 -3.19 -4.67
CA ALA A 864 12.86 -4.07 -3.93
C ALA A 864 12.31 -4.55 -2.57
N ALA A 865 11.32 -3.86 -2.01
CA ALA A 865 10.74 -4.18 -0.70
C ALA A 865 9.65 -5.25 -0.78
N PRO A 866 9.45 -6.07 0.27
CA PRO A 866 8.36 -7.03 0.34
C PRO A 866 6.99 -6.37 0.07
N ALA A 867 6.17 -6.98 -0.79
CA ALA A 867 4.95 -6.36 -1.30
C ALA A 867 3.79 -6.26 -0.28
N GLY A 868 3.93 -6.93 0.86
CA GLY A 868 2.99 -6.91 1.99
C GLY A 868 2.08 -8.15 2.05
N GLU A 869 1.57 -8.43 3.25
CA GLU A 869 0.86 -9.68 3.57
C GLU A 869 -0.39 -9.92 2.71
N ALA A 870 -1.12 -8.86 2.34
CA ALA A 870 -2.33 -8.97 1.51
C ALA A 870 -2.03 -9.50 0.10
N LEU A 871 -0.96 -9.03 -0.54
CA LEU A 871 -0.56 -9.51 -1.87
C LEU A 871 0.02 -10.92 -1.78
N ASP A 872 0.75 -11.24 -0.71
CA ASP A 872 1.27 -12.58 -0.45
C ASP A 872 0.13 -13.61 -0.27
N GLU A 873 -0.93 -13.26 0.47
CA GLU A 873 -2.11 -14.10 0.65
C GLU A 873 -2.86 -14.30 -0.67
N ALA A 874 -3.08 -13.22 -1.44
CA ALA A 874 -3.74 -13.30 -2.75
C ALA A 874 -2.94 -14.17 -3.74
N ARG A 875 -1.60 -14.09 -3.72
CA ARG A 875 -0.70 -14.97 -4.47
C ARG A 875 -0.88 -16.44 -4.06
N ARG A 876 -0.85 -16.74 -2.76
CA ARG A 876 -1.01 -18.11 -2.26
C ARG A 876 -2.38 -18.70 -2.64
N ALA A 877 -3.43 -17.89 -2.57
CA ALA A 877 -4.77 -18.29 -3.01
C ALA A 877 -4.82 -18.62 -4.51
N LEU A 878 -4.23 -17.77 -5.36
CA LEU A 878 -4.16 -18.02 -6.80
C LEU A 878 -3.34 -19.25 -7.14
N LEU A 879 -2.17 -19.41 -6.52
CA LEU A 879 -1.33 -20.59 -6.71
C LEU A 879 -2.08 -21.89 -6.33
N THR A 880 -2.76 -21.88 -5.19
CA THR A 880 -3.57 -23.03 -4.73
C THR A 880 -4.69 -23.36 -5.72
N ALA A 881 -5.34 -22.34 -6.29
CA ALA A 881 -6.38 -22.53 -7.29
C ALA A 881 -5.81 -23.13 -8.58
N CYS A 882 -4.66 -22.64 -9.07
CA CYS A 882 -3.97 -23.18 -10.24
C CYS A 882 -3.57 -24.65 -10.03
N GLU A 883 -2.94 -25.00 -8.90
CA GLU A 883 -2.54 -26.38 -8.58
C GLU A 883 -3.73 -27.33 -8.40
N ALA A 884 -4.88 -26.82 -7.94
CA ALA A 884 -6.11 -27.60 -7.89
C ALA A 884 -6.66 -27.87 -9.30
N SER A 885 -6.64 -26.85 -10.17
CA SER A 885 -7.14 -26.95 -11.54
C SER A 885 -6.25 -27.88 -12.40
N ALA A 886 -4.92 -27.78 -12.27
CA ALA A 886 -3.96 -28.68 -12.92
C ALA A 886 -4.21 -30.15 -12.56
N ARG A 887 -4.43 -30.47 -11.28
CA ARG A 887 -4.76 -31.84 -10.83
C ARG A 887 -6.06 -32.38 -11.40
N VAL A 888 -7.07 -31.51 -11.62
CA VAL A 888 -8.34 -31.91 -12.25
C VAL A 888 -8.10 -32.21 -13.73
N ALA A 889 -7.30 -31.40 -14.42
CA ALA A 889 -6.93 -31.63 -15.82
C ALA A 889 -6.11 -32.93 -15.98
N GLU A 890 -5.14 -33.19 -15.11
CA GLU A 890 -4.36 -34.44 -15.09
C GLU A 890 -5.24 -35.67 -14.82
N ALA A 891 -6.22 -35.57 -13.93
CA ALA A 891 -7.13 -36.69 -13.63
C ALA A 891 -8.15 -36.97 -14.75
N ALA A 892 -8.38 -36.01 -15.64
CA ALA A 892 -9.26 -36.15 -16.80
C ALA A 892 -8.55 -36.74 -18.04
N GLN A 893 -7.21 -36.72 -18.06
CA GLN A 893 -6.35 -37.33 -19.08
C GLN A 893 -6.07 -38.80 -18.74
#